data_AF-A0A1I7THQ5-F1
#
_entry.id   AF-A0A1I7THQ5-F1
#
_cell.length_a   1.000
_cell.length_b   1.000
_cell.length_c   1.000
_cell.angle_alpha   90.00
_cell.angle_beta   90.00
_cell.angle_gamma   90.00
#
_symmetry.space_group_name_H-M   'P 1'
#
loop_
_entity.id
_entity.type
_entity.pdbx_description
1 polymer ?
#
loop_
_entity_poly.entity_id
_entity_poly.type
_entity_poly.pdbx_seq_one_letter_code
_entity_poly.pdbx_strand_id
1 'polypeptide(L)'
;MLRWLTLLSCILLLTNANFVEDVGAANQPHHPPPPPPFPFNVIVILPKRESIYDNFGMTLQKAMPVIDIAVQEVVKSEKLPPGWINLTYWDSKLYEDILLAERHATVGVIQAYCEHRLDAILGFADNYGLATVTKVTAGLNGGIPILTTSGMPSLLNSKKEYPFLTRMQGSYRLLADSMYQLIAYHDDDSVAQANSSLNYLNLIFFYHDKRRAVNRVINQDESQETGATSSHCYFSLYAIKRYFTEKSKTFKREWALNTPQFPFDEDLVIERETFKQWLRDISLQSNVGLPTEEGDRGKNPFSLTLAKSRPVFDVALQDVYHLNILPYGAIKVTFENSALSDAVGPQKMIEHYCNKTVDAIMGLPYVYALAPIARISKFWGQGVPVFTTTALVDELGDRNEFPLLTRMMGSYKSLGKLVTRIAERFEWQHYFFMFNDEVARGPRNKGRSECYFSLSAIKNLIMNNKTSTWNVKMFSEFEADRLQYRTLLSEASVMSNLIILCASPDTVREIMLAAHDLGMATSGEYVFINIDVSTGSHAEQPWIRANDTNNEENEKAKEAYRALKTISLRRSDLEEYKNFELRVKERAELKYNYTNITGKDYEMNNFISAFYDAVLLYAIALNETIQSGLDPRNGHNITSRMWGRTFVGITGNVSIDHNGDRYSDYSLLDLDPKQNKFVEVAYYSGASNQLKTVGELHWVGGKPPTDLPICGYDKSKCPGYPLHVYLLMGSALLILVLVGLFIFFWRRYKLEQELAAMSWKIRWEELDGEESQKKEKKKAKKRKNHDGYLPESDPLLRSTSRSSVNSDKFDEESLIPIRFRLRSSSSGTTRKISAMIDRKLSIFTRKKSTPPSESQKNGGLTPNSLQKAENGDCSPINEVQFRLPLNDRRVSSPSSEARKKNSNEEDPENGAKKSLSLKNRKLSFGMVSFKSGSGGSVETIAQNNTQIYTKTAIFKGVVVAIKKLNIDPKKYPRLDLSRAQLMELKR
;
A
#
# COMPACT_ATOMS: atom_id res chain seq x y z
N MET A 1 38.59 -42.44 -49.33
CA MET A 1 37.59 -42.00 -50.32
C MET A 1 37.19 -40.54 -50.08
N LEU A 2 36.27 -39.97 -50.87
CA LEU A 2 36.13 -38.52 -51.16
C LEU A 2 36.59 -37.50 -50.09
N ARG A 3 36.10 -37.56 -48.84
CA ARG A 3 36.41 -36.57 -47.78
C ARG A 3 37.88 -36.57 -47.32
N TRP A 4 38.62 -37.63 -47.61
CA TRP A 4 40.04 -37.78 -47.29
C TRP A 4 40.95 -37.36 -48.46
N LEU A 5 40.52 -37.62 -49.71
CA LEU A 5 41.12 -37.04 -50.92
C LEU A 5 41.14 -35.50 -50.88
N THR A 6 40.06 -34.87 -50.36
CA THR A 6 40.05 -33.42 -50.12
C THR A 6 41.04 -32.97 -49.05
N LEU A 7 41.28 -33.79 -48.02
CA LEU A 7 42.11 -33.42 -46.87
C LEU A 7 43.59 -33.31 -47.27
N LEU A 8 44.13 -34.28 -48.02
CA LEU A 8 45.48 -34.15 -48.60
C LEU A 8 45.54 -33.12 -49.74
N SER A 9 44.45 -32.91 -50.49
CA SER A 9 44.42 -31.83 -51.48
C SER A 9 44.43 -30.43 -50.86
N CYS A 10 44.06 -30.28 -49.58
CA CYS A 10 44.26 -29.05 -48.81
C CYS A 10 45.70 -28.89 -48.30
N ILE A 11 46.39 -29.98 -47.95
CA ILE A 11 47.82 -29.94 -47.60
C ILE A 11 48.64 -29.43 -48.80
N LEU A 12 48.31 -29.90 -50.01
CA LEU A 12 48.92 -29.42 -51.26
C LEU A 12 48.63 -27.95 -51.60
N LEU A 13 47.49 -27.40 -51.14
CA LEU A 13 47.20 -25.98 -51.28
C LEU A 13 47.99 -25.14 -50.28
N LEU A 14 48.23 -25.65 -49.07
CA LEU A 14 49.10 -24.98 -48.08
C LEU A 14 50.56 -24.94 -48.54
N THR A 15 51.08 -25.97 -49.20
CA THR A 15 52.44 -25.94 -49.79
C THR A 15 52.59 -24.95 -50.95
N ASN A 16 51.50 -24.63 -51.67
CA ASN A 16 51.51 -23.63 -52.75
C ASN A 16 51.18 -22.20 -52.28
N ALA A 17 50.76 -22.00 -51.03
CA ALA A 17 50.28 -20.70 -50.54
C ALA A 17 51.36 -19.61 -50.43
N ASN A 18 52.64 -19.98 -50.52
CA ASN A 18 53.77 -19.05 -50.48
C ASN A 18 54.07 -18.35 -51.83
N PHE A 19 53.15 -18.37 -52.80
CA PHE A 19 53.41 -17.89 -54.16
C PHE A 19 52.23 -17.14 -54.80
N VAL A 20 51.75 -16.08 -54.15
CA VAL A 20 50.78 -15.13 -54.73
C VAL A 20 51.23 -13.67 -54.53
N GLU A 21 51.75 -13.10 -55.62
CA GLU A 21 51.61 -11.70 -56.04
C GLU A 21 51.78 -10.57 -55.00
N ASP A 22 53.03 -10.18 -54.73
CA ASP A 22 53.36 -8.85 -54.21
C ASP A 22 53.62 -7.88 -55.40
N VAL A 23 52.56 -7.19 -55.86
CA VAL A 23 52.63 -6.34 -57.07
C VAL A 23 53.07 -4.92 -56.72
N GLY A 24 54.39 -4.73 -56.60
CA GLY A 24 55.01 -3.48 -57.05
C GLY A 24 56.11 -2.83 -56.20
N ALA A 25 57.35 -3.35 -56.27
CA ALA A 25 58.56 -2.51 -56.38
C ALA A 25 59.85 -3.27 -56.79
N ALA A 26 60.48 -2.80 -57.88
CA ALA A 26 61.93 -2.78 -58.14
C ALA A 26 62.85 -4.01 -57.86
N ASN A 27 63.11 -4.76 -58.94
CA ASN A 27 64.42 -5.37 -59.32
C ASN A 27 65.46 -5.71 -58.22
N GLN A 28 65.50 -6.98 -57.79
CA GLN A 28 66.75 -7.68 -57.44
C GLN A 28 66.73 -9.13 -57.97
N PRO A 29 67.88 -9.74 -58.30
CA PRO A 29 67.95 -11.13 -58.77
C PRO A 29 67.78 -12.11 -57.61
N HIS A 30 66.63 -12.78 -57.54
CA HIS A 30 66.40 -13.81 -56.53
C HIS A 30 67.21 -15.08 -56.82
N HIS A 31 67.95 -15.56 -55.82
CA HIS A 31 68.40 -16.95 -55.76
C HIS A 31 67.18 -17.89 -55.71
N PRO A 32 67.29 -19.13 -56.25
CA PRO A 32 66.24 -20.13 -56.05
C PRO A 32 66.08 -20.43 -54.55
N PRO A 33 64.85 -20.66 -54.06
CA PRO A 33 64.62 -21.05 -52.67
C PRO A 33 65.26 -22.42 -52.38
N PRO A 34 65.70 -22.67 -51.13
CA PRO A 34 66.22 -23.98 -50.75
C PRO A 34 65.14 -25.07 -50.91
N PRO A 35 65.51 -26.31 -51.28
CA PRO A 35 64.55 -27.41 -51.41
C PRO A 35 63.92 -27.74 -50.05
N PRO A 36 62.62 -28.14 -50.00
CA PRO A 36 61.96 -28.42 -48.73
C PRO A 36 62.52 -29.67 -48.03
N PRO A 37 62.47 -29.74 -46.68
CA PRO A 37 62.82 -30.93 -45.95
C PRO A 37 61.71 -31.99 -46.12
N PHE A 38 62.02 -33.07 -46.83
CA PHE A 38 61.14 -34.25 -46.93
C PHE A 38 61.73 -35.43 -46.14
N PRO A 39 60.90 -36.28 -45.51
CA PRO A 39 59.42 -36.28 -45.57
C PRO A 39 58.76 -35.24 -44.66
N PHE A 40 57.54 -34.85 -45.03
CA PHE A 40 56.66 -33.96 -44.25
C PHE A 40 55.98 -34.75 -43.13
N ASN A 41 56.18 -34.34 -41.87
CA ASN A 41 55.85 -35.11 -40.68
C ASN A 41 54.51 -34.69 -40.09
N VAL A 42 53.58 -35.62 -40.02
CA VAL A 42 52.21 -35.39 -39.56
C VAL A 42 51.94 -36.25 -38.34
N ILE A 43 51.52 -35.63 -37.23
CA ILE A 43 51.08 -36.33 -36.04
C ILE A 43 49.56 -36.50 -36.04
N VAL A 44 49.09 -37.71 -35.76
CA VAL A 44 47.68 -38.08 -35.67
C VAL A 44 47.35 -38.32 -34.20
N ILE A 45 46.49 -37.49 -33.60
CA ILE A 45 46.21 -37.52 -32.17
C ILE A 45 44.73 -37.82 -31.93
N LEU A 46 44.47 -39.06 -31.50
CA LEU A 46 43.15 -39.61 -31.20
C LEU A 46 43.28 -40.62 -30.05
N PRO A 47 42.20 -40.97 -29.34
CA PRO A 47 42.28 -41.99 -28.30
C PRO A 47 42.50 -43.40 -28.89
N LYS A 48 43.27 -44.23 -28.19
CA LYS A 48 43.52 -45.63 -28.59
C LYS A 48 42.34 -46.57 -28.28
N ARG A 49 41.44 -46.17 -27.38
CA ARG A 49 40.24 -46.91 -26.96
C ARG A 49 39.01 -46.00 -27.01
N GLU A 50 37.82 -46.59 -27.08
CA GLU A 50 36.57 -45.85 -26.97
C GLU A 50 36.40 -45.27 -25.55
N SER A 51 35.63 -44.19 -25.43
CA SER A 51 35.48 -43.43 -24.19
C SER A 51 34.04 -42.94 -24.03
N ILE A 52 33.55 -42.87 -22.79
CA ILE A 52 32.30 -42.17 -22.44
C ILE A 52 32.37 -40.65 -22.72
N TYR A 53 33.57 -40.11 -22.94
CA TYR A 53 33.80 -38.72 -23.31
C TYR A 53 33.96 -38.50 -24.83
N ASP A 54 33.93 -39.58 -25.64
CA ASP A 54 34.03 -39.55 -27.09
C ASP A 54 32.68 -39.93 -27.73
N ASN A 55 31.78 -38.94 -27.83
CA ASN A 55 30.43 -39.09 -28.39
C ASN A 55 30.39 -39.54 -29.87
N PHE A 56 31.54 -39.62 -30.55
CA PHE A 56 31.66 -40.04 -31.95
C PHE A 56 32.46 -41.33 -32.12
N GLY A 57 33.04 -41.87 -31.02
CA GLY A 57 33.83 -43.10 -31.00
C GLY A 57 35.02 -43.08 -31.98
N MET A 58 35.68 -41.95 -32.16
CA MET A 58 36.77 -41.72 -33.11
C MET A 58 38.13 -42.20 -32.58
N THR A 59 38.31 -43.52 -32.50
CA THR A 59 39.59 -44.11 -32.07
C THR A 59 40.64 -44.17 -33.18
N LEU A 60 41.93 -44.21 -32.79
CA LEU A 60 43.06 -44.46 -33.70
C LEU A 60 42.81 -45.70 -34.59
N GLN A 61 42.32 -46.80 -34.01
CA GLN A 61 42.05 -48.05 -34.73
C GLN A 61 41.03 -47.90 -35.86
N LYS A 62 40.03 -47.03 -35.71
CA LYS A 62 39.04 -46.72 -36.76
C LYS A 62 39.55 -45.71 -37.77
N ALA A 63 40.42 -44.79 -37.35
CA ALA A 63 40.96 -43.74 -38.22
C ALA A 63 42.07 -44.24 -39.17
N MET A 64 42.99 -45.08 -38.67
CA MET A 64 44.17 -45.55 -39.41
C MET A 64 43.86 -46.07 -40.82
N PRO A 65 42.93 -47.04 -41.03
CA PRO A 65 42.66 -47.56 -42.37
C PRO A 65 42.15 -46.50 -43.36
N VAL A 66 41.48 -45.46 -42.87
CA VAL A 66 40.95 -44.38 -43.71
C VAL A 66 42.04 -43.37 -44.07
N ILE A 67 43.00 -43.14 -43.17
CA ILE A 67 44.22 -42.35 -43.40
C ILE A 67 45.11 -43.06 -44.43
N ASP A 68 45.34 -44.36 -44.25
CA ASP A 68 46.20 -45.15 -45.14
C ASP A 68 45.64 -45.20 -46.58
N ILE A 69 44.33 -45.39 -46.73
CA ILE A 69 43.62 -45.28 -48.02
C ILE A 69 43.75 -43.86 -48.59
N ALA A 70 43.71 -42.81 -47.76
CA ALA A 70 43.86 -41.42 -48.23
C ALA A 70 45.23 -41.17 -48.89
N VAL A 71 46.31 -41.64 -48.25
CA VAL A 71 47.67 -41.52 -48.78
C VAL A 71 47.80 -42.34 -50.07
N GLN A 72 47.25 -43.55 -50.11
CA GLN A 72 47.24 -44.39 -51.31
C GLN A 72 46.45 -43.76 -52.48
N GLU A 73 45.26 -43.21 -52.23
CA GLU A 73 44.44 -42.50 -53.24
C GLU A 73 45.20 -41.30 -53.83
N VAL A 74 45.97 -40.58 -53.01
CA VAL A 74 46.67 -39.35 -53.40
C VAL A 74 47.95 -39.64 -54.17
N VAL A 75 48.75 -40.62 -53.74
CA VAL A 75 49.91 -41.14 -54.48
C VAL A 75 49.47 -41.74 -55.82
N LYS A 76 48.36 -42.49 -55.85
CA LYS A 76 47.78 -43.04 -57.09
C LYS A 76 47.25 -41.96 -58.05
N SER A 77 46.92 -40.76 -57.55
CA SER A 77 46.48 -39.62 -58.37
C SER A 77 47.61 -38.69 -58.80
N GLU A 78 48.87 -39.11 -58.65
CA GLU A 78 50.11 -38.36 -58.99
C GLU A 78 50.26 -37.00 -58.26
N LYS A 79 49.37 -36.71 -57.31
CA LYS A 79 49.34 -35.46 -56.52
C LYS A 79 50.47 -35.36 -55.50
N LEU A 80 51.02 -36.49 -55.04
CA LEU A 80 52.21 -36.57 -54.20
C LEU A 80 53.03 -37.81 -54.62
N PRO A 81 54.37 -37.73 -54.68
CA PRO A 81 55.20 -38.92 -54.87
C PRO A 81 55.18 -39.82 -53.62
N PRO A 82 55.45 -41.12 -53.77
CA PRO A 82 55.46 -42.06 -52.64
C PRO A 82 56.53 -41.69 -51.60
N GLY A 83 56.18 -41.84 -50.31
CA GLY A 83 57.08 -41.60 -49.17
C GLY A 83 57.21 -40.14 -48.71
N TRP A 84 56.52 -39.17 -49.33
CA TRP A 84 56.61 -37.76 -48.94
C TRP A 84 55.92 -37.37 -47.63
N ILE A 85 54.97 -38.17 -47.14
CA ILE A 85 54.29 -37.93 -45.86
C ILE A 85 54.69 -39.03 -44.86
N ASN A 86 55.18 -38.61 -43.70
CA ASN A 86 55.51 -39.47 -42.58
C ASN A 86 54.42 -39.33 -41.49
N LEU A 87 53.68 -40.40 -41.24
CA LEU A 87 52.57 -40.43 -40.27
C LEU A 87 53.04 -40.98 -38.92
N THR A 88 52.84 -40.21 -37.85
CA THR A 88 53.09 -40.66 -36.48
C THR A 88 51.79 -40.64 -35.67
N TYR A 89 51.55 -41.66 -34.86
CA TYR A 89 50.28 -41.85 -34.15
C TYR A 89 50.48 -41.67 -32.63
N TRP A 90 49.70 -40.79 -32.00
CA TRP A 90 49.78 -40.49 -30.57
C TRP A 90 48.44 -40.72 -29.87
N ASP A 91 48.48 -41.39 -28.72
CA ASP A 91 47.29 -41.66 -27.91
C ASP A 91 46.93 -40.44 -27.05
N SER A 92 45.73 -39.89 -27.25
CA SER A 92 45.24 -38.78 -26.43
C SER A 92 44.84 -39.21 -25.02
N LYS A 93 44.65 -40.51 -24.73
CA LYS A 93 44.12 -41.02 -23.45
C LYS A 93 42.76 -40.45 -23.02
N LEU A 94 41.92 -40.02 -23.96
CA LEU A 94 40.55 -39.55 -23.70
C LEU A 94 39.64 -40.61 -23.03
N TYR A 95 40.06 -41.88 -22.97
CA TYR A 95 39.36 -42.94 -22.23
C TYR A 95 39.67 -42.96 -20.71
N GLU A 96 40.60 -42.14 -20.23
CA GLU A 96 40.97 -42.02 -18.80
C GLU A 96 40.30 -40.80 -18.16
N ASP A 97 40.62 -39.59 -18.64
CA ASP A 97 40.04 -38.31 -18.20
C ASP A 97 40.24 -37.25 -19.29
N ILE A 98 39.29 -36.32 -19.43
CA ILE A 98 39.34 -35.19 -20.37
C ILE A 98 40.48 -34.23 -20.01
N LEU A 99 40.68 -33.91 -18.72
CA LEU A 99 41.73 -32.98 -18.28
C LEU A 99 43.13 -33.60 -18.38
N LEU A 100 43.25 -34.90 -18.14
CA LEU A 100 44.46 -35.66 -18.46
C LEU A 100 44.72 -35.68 -19.98
N ALA A 101 43.69 -35.90 -20.80
CA ALA A 101 43.84 -35.96 -22.26
C ALA A 101 44.30 -34.64 -22.87
N GLU A 102 43.76 -33.51 -22.42
CA GLU A 102 44.22 -32.16 -22.82
C GLU A 102 45.73 -31.98 -22.59
N ARG A 103 46.22 -32.42 -21.42
CA ARG A 103 47.64 -32.35 -21.05
C ARG A 103 48.48 -33.34 -21.85
N HIS A 104 48.04 -34.58 -21.99
CA HIS A 104 48.77 -35.65 -22.69
C HIS A 104 48.88 -35.39 -24.20
N ALA A 105 47.84 -34.81 -24.80
CA ALA A 105 47.87 -34.24 -26.15
C ALA A 105 48.92 -33.14 -26.29
N THR A 106 48.89 -32.15 -25.40
CA THR A 106 49.78 -30.98 -25.45
C THR A 106 51.25 -31.38 -25.27
N VAL A 107 51.56 -32.30 -24.36
CA VAL A 107 52.92 -32.82 -24.17
C VAL A 107 53.43 -33.55 -25.42
N GLY A 108 52.60 -34.41 -26.04
CA GLY A 108 52.99 -35.12 -27.27
C GLY A 108 53.30 -34.21 -28.45
N VAL A 109 52.53 -33.13 -28.59
CA VAL A 109 52.75 -32.09 -29.61
C VAL A 109 54.06 -31.33 -29.37
N ILE A 110 54.30 -30.88 -28.14
CA ILE A 110 55.55 -30.18 -27.78
C ILE A 110 56.75 -31.11 -27.97
N GLN A 111 56.65 -32.38 -27.58
CA GLN A 111 57.71 -33.36 -27.80
C GLN A 111 58.01 -33.56 -29.29
N ALA A 112 57.00 -33.76 -30.14
CA ALA A 112 57.20 -33.95 -31.58
C ALA A 112 57.80 -32.69 -32.27
N TYR A 113 57.47 -31.49 -31.78
CA TYR A 113 58.09 -30.24 -32.23
C TYR A 113 59.57 -30.13 -31.80
N CYS A 114 59.88 -30.41 -30.53
CA CYS A 114 61.25 -30.38 -30.00
C CYS A 114 62.16 -31.45 -30.63
N GLU A 115 61.59 -32.56 -31.12
CA GLU A 115 62.31 -33.59 -31.89
C GLU A 115 62.45 -33.25 -33.39
N HIS A 116 61.96 -32.09 -33.84
CA HIS A 116 61.91 -31.67 -35.25
C HIS A 116 61.16 -32.64 -36.18
N ARG A 117 60.06 -33.23 -35.68
CA ARG A 117 59.21 -34.20 -36.41
C ARG A 117 57.74 -33.76 -36.49
N LEU A 118 57.47 -32.45 -36.61
CA LEU A 118 56.11 -31.94 -36.60
C LEU A 118 55.91 -30.76 -37.55
N ASP A 119 55.27 -31.05 -38.68
CA ASP A 119 54.92 -30.09 -39.73
C ASP A 119 53.39 -29.89 -39.85
N ALA A 120 52.57 -30.87 -39.42
CA ALA A 120 51.11 -30.71 -39.29
C ALA A 120 50.47 -31.66 -38.24
N ILE A 121 49.25 -31.34 -37.79
CA ILE A 121 48.47 -32.14 -36.84
C ILE A 121 47.13 -32.58 -37.45
N LEU A 122 46.77 -33.86 -37.29
CA LEU A 122 45.43 -34.41 -37.52
C LEU A 122 44.82 -34.88 -36.18
N GLY A 123 43.63 -34.38 -35.82
CA GLY A 123 43.01 -34.65 -34.50
C GLY A 123 42.03 -33.53 -34.15
N PHE A 124 41.26 -33.56 -33.05
CA PHE A 124 41.20 -34.52 -31.95
C PHE A 124 39.81 -35.18 -31.90
N ALA A 125 39.56 -36.07 -30.94
CA ALA A 125 38.20 -36.52 -30.64
C ALA A 125 37.41 -35.50 -29.79
N ASP A 126 38.07 -34.85 -28.83
CA ASP A 126 37.48 -33.88 -27.91
C ASP A 126 37.73 -32.41 -28.31
N ASN A 127 36.97 -31.50 -27.68
CA ASN A 127 37.08 -30.06 -27.94
C ASN A 127 38.09 -29.33 -27.06
N TYR A 128 38.55 -29.92 -25.94
CA TYR A 128 39.37 -29.24 -24.94
C TYR A 128 40.87 -29.34 -25.29
N GLY A 129 41.36 -30.55 -25.53
CA GLY A 129 42.67 -30.81 -26.13
C GLY A 129 42.84 -30.11 -27.47
N LEU A 130 41.82 -30.12 -28.34
CA LEU A 130 41.82 -29.35 -29.59
C LEU A 130 42.03 -27.85 -29.33
N ALA A 131 41.28 -27.25 -28.40
CA ALA A 131 41.37 -25.82 -28.10
C ALA A 131 42.75 -25.43 -27.54
N THR A 132 43.26 -26.21 -26.58
CA THR A 132 44.54 -25.94 -25.91
C THR A 132 45.73 -26.20 -26.82
N VAL A 133 45.75 -27.32 -27.56
CA VAL A 133 46.82 -27.59 -28.54
C VAL A 133 46.86 -26.53 -29.63
N THR A 134 45.70 -26.10 -30.17
CA THR A 134 45.68 -25.03 -31.19
C THR A 134 46.26 -23.72 -30.67
N LYS A 135 46.01 -23.37 -29.41
CA LYS A 135 46.58 -22.17 -28.78
C LYS A 135 48.09 -22.29 -28.57
N VAL A 136 48.57 -23.47 -28.18
CA VAL A 136 50.00 -23.76 -28.03
C VAL A 136 50.71 -23.72 -29.39
N THR A 137 50.17 -24.38 -30.43
CA THR A 137 50.82 -24.44 -31.75
C THR A 137 50.82 -23.11 -32.49
N ALA A 138 49.87 -22.21 -32.21
CA ALA A 138 49.87 -20.85 -32.71
C ALA A 138 51.00 -19.97 -32.12
N GLY A 139 51.63 -20.40 -31.01
CA GLY A 139 52.80 -19.76 -30.41
C GLY A 139 54.15 -20.36 -30.82
N LEU A 140 54.16 -21.37 -31.70
CA LEU A 140 55.39 -21.99 -32.24
C LEU A 140 55.82 -21.28 -33.53
N ASN A 141 57.10 -21.41 -33.92
CA ASN A 141 57.65 -20.65 -35.06
C ASN A 141 56.89 -20.94 -36.36
N GLY A 142 56.30 -19.90 -36.96
CA GLY A 142 55.47 -20.00 -38.17
C GLY A 142 54.04 -20.51 -37.94
N GLY A 143 53.79 -21.20 -36.83
CA GLY A 143 52.50 -21.80 -36.47
C GLY A 143 52.21 -23.13 -37.16
N ILE A 144 51.79 -24.15 -36.40
CA ILE A 144 51.59 -25.50 -36.94
C ILE A 144 50.12 -25.70 -37.37
N PRO A 145 49.84 -26.06 -38.63
CA PRO A 145 48.48 -26.29 -39.12
C PRO A 145 47.82 -27.51 -38.47
N ILE A 146 46.56 -27.35 -38.07
CA ILE A 146 45.73 -28.41 -37.49
C ILE A 146 44.51 -28.64 -38.36
N LEU A 147 44.30 -29.88 -38.82
CA LEU A 147 43.10 -30.28 -39.56
C LEU A 147 42.27 -31.25 -38.71
N THR A 148 40.98 -30.94 -38.54
CA THR A 148 40.08 -31.70 -37.68
C THR A 148 38.73 -32.02 -38.30
N THR A 149 38.14 -33.15 -37.93
CA THR A 149 36.74 -33.49 -38.17
C THR A 149 35.83 -33.15 -36.98
N SER A 150 36.38 -32.86 -35.80
CA SER A 150 35.62 -32.46 -34.60
C SER A 150 35.60 -30.93 -34.45
N GLY A 151 35.60 -30.42 -33.22
CA GLY A 151 35.69 -28.98 -32.96
C GLY A 151 34.43 -28.19 -33.33
N MET A 152 33.24 -28.80 -33.34
CA MET A 152 31.99 -28.14 -33.74
C MET A 152 31.57 -26.86 -32.95
N PRO A 153 31.96 -26.63 -31.67
CA PRO A 153 31.62 -25.41 -30.94
C PRO A 153 31.98 -24.11 -31.67
N SER A 154 31.07 -23.12 -31.61
CA SER A 154 31.20 -21.87 -32.37
C SER A 154 32.36 -20.97 -31.93
N LEU A 155 32.89 -21.15 -30.72
CA LEU A 155 34.04 -20.38 -30.21
C LEU A 155 35.32 -20.71 -30.99
N LEU A 156 35.48 -21.96 -31.44
CA LEU A 156 36.60 -22.42 -32.28
C LEU A 156 36.58 -21.85 -33.71
N ASN A 157 35.66 -20.91 -34.01
CA ASN A 157 35.67 -20.11 -35.24
C ASN A 157 36.44 -18.79 -35.11
N SER A 158 36.93 -18.44 -33.91
CA SER A 158 37.70 -17.22 -33.65
C SER A 158 39.09 -17.32 -34.29
N LYS A 159 39.28 -16.84 -35.52
CA LYS A 159 40.61 -16.83 -36.18
C LYS A 159 41.65 -15.96 -35.48
N LYS A 160 41.26 -15.10 -34.52
CA LYS A 160 42.16 -14.38 -33.60
C LYS A 160 42.74 -15.29 -32.51
N GLU A 161 42.01 -16.32 -32.08
CA GLU A 161 42.45 -17.30 -31.05
C GLU A 161 42.95 -18.62 -31.66
N TYR A 162 42.43 -19.00 -32.83
CA TYR A 162 42.65 -20.29 -33.49
C TYR A 162 43.06 -20.12 -34.97
N PRO A 163 44.13 -19.35 -35.28
CA PRO A 163 44.49 -19.00 -36.66
C PRO A 163 44.73 -20.22 -37.55
N PHE A 164 45.53 -21.18 -37.09
CA PHE A 164 45.98 -22.36 -37.84
C PHE A 164 45.00 -23.55 -37.83
N LEU A 165 43.82 -23.40 -37.24
CA LEU A 165 42.80 -24.45 -37.16
C LEU A 165 41.90 -24.50 -38.40
N THR A 166 41.80 -25.68 -39.01
CA THR A 166 40.93 -26.01 -40.15
C THR A 166 39.95 -27.11 -39.75
N ARG A 167 38.64 -26.84 -39.85
CA ARG A 167 37.56 -27.78 -39.45
C ARG A 167 36.81 -28.28 -40.68
N MET A 168 36.80 -29.58 -40.90
CA MET A 168 36.26 -30.22 -42.11
C MET A 168 34.75 -30.52 -42.04
N GLN A 169 34.15 -30.51 -40.84
CA GLN A 169 32.74 -30.92 -40.60
C GLN A 169 31.79 -29.75 -40.30
N GLY A 170 32.24 -28.51 -40.48
CA GLY A 170 31.44 -27.31 -40.19
C GLY A 170 31.44 -26.91 -38.71
N SER A 171 30.36 -26.28 -38.24
CA SER A 171 30.22 -25.85 -36.84
C SER A 171 28.78 -25.58 -36.44
N TYR A 172 28.49 -25.51 -35.14
CA TYR A 172 27.16 -25.19 -34.63
C TYR A 172 26.66 -23.79 -35.03
N ARG A 173 27.53 -22.87 -35.49
CA ARG A 173 27.10 -21.58 -36.06
C ARG A 173 26.45 -21.76 -37.44
N LEU A 174 26.91 -22.72 -38.25
CA LEU A 174 26.30 -23.04 -39.54
C LEU A 174 24.96 -23.76 -39.33
N LEU A 175 24.89 -24.68 -38.36
CA LEU A 175 23.62 -25.29 -37.94
C LEU A 175 22.62 -24.24 -37.42
N ALA A 176 23.08 -23.26 -36.64
CA ALA A 176 22.25 -22.15 -36.17
C ALA A 176 21.75 -21.24 -37.32
N ASP A 177 22.54 -21.07 -38.38
CA ASP A 177 22.14 -20.33 -39.59
C ASP A 177 21.08 -21.08 -40.39
N SER A 178 21.30 -22.37 -40.67
CA SER A 178 20.30 -23.24 -41.31
C SER A 178 19.00 -23.31 -40.50
N MET A 179 19.09 -23.37 -39.17
CA MET A 179 17.92 -23.36 -38.29
C MET A 179 17.21 -22.01 -38.27
N TYR A 180 17.94 -20.89 -38.33
CA TYR A 180 17.36 -19.55 -38.47
C TYR A 180 16.53 -19.47 -39.76
N GLN A 181 17.13 -19.81 -40.90
CA GLN A 181 16.47 -19.76 -42.22
C GLN A 181 15.28 -20.73 -42.37
N LEU A 182 15.24 -21.83 -41.62
CA LEU A 182 14.19 -22.85 -41.72
C LEU A 182 12.98 -22.59 -40.81
N ILE A 183 13.19 -22.11 -39.57
CA ILE A 183 12.10 -22.03 -38.58
C ILE A 183 11.90 -20.67 -37.94
N ALA A 184 12.86 -19.75 -38.00
CA ALA A 184 12.80 -18.53 -37.21
C ALA A 184 11.90 -17.47 -37.86
N TYR A 185 11.20 -16.71 -37.04
CA TYR A 185 10.66 -15.42 -37.45
C TYR A 185 11.78 -14.50 -37.99
N HIS A 186 11.49 -13.77 -39.07
CA HIS A 186 12.40 -12.78 -39.65
C HIS A 186 11.79 -11.39 -39.47
N ASP A 187 12.59 -10.43 -39.00
CA ASP A 187 12.13 -9.05 -38.87
C ASP A 187 12.02 -8.43 -40.27
N ASP A 188 10.82 -7.99 -40.67
CA ASP A 188 10.50 -7.49 -42.01
C ASP A 188 11.32 -6.24 -42.39
N ASP A 189 12.43 -6.45 -43.10
CA ASP A 189 13.21 -5.40 -43.80
C ASP A 189 14.03 -5.97 -45.00
N SER A 190 14.03 -7.30 -45.23
CA SER A 190 14.79 -7.94 -46.33
C SER A 190 13.88 -8.53 -47.40
N VAL A 191 13.68 -7.79 -48.49
CA VAL A 191 13.01 -8.29 -49.70
C VAL A 191 13.86 -9.37 -50.37
N ALA A 192 13.18 -10.46 -50.78
CA ALA A 192 13.68 -11.66 -51.47
C ALA A 192 14.37 -12.73 -50.61
N GLN A 193 13.95 -13.98 -50.85
CA GLN A 193 14.40 -15.26 -50.26
C GLN A 193 14.01 -15.45 -48.77
N ALA A 194 13.11 -16.37 -48.40
CA ALA A 194 12.38 -17.34 -49.22
C ALA A 194 11.02 -17.76 -48.60
N ASN A 195 10.11 -18.28 -49.42
CA ASN A 195 8.76 -18.76 -49.04
C ASN A 195 8.80 -20.10 -48.25
N SER A 196 9.75 -20.28 -47.34
CA SER A 196 10.07 -21.57 -46.73
C SER A 196 10.43 -21.53 -45.23
N SER A 197 10.54 -20.35 -44.61
CA SER A 197 10.63 -20.30 -43.13
C SER A 197 9.27 -20.57 -42.51
N LEU A 198 9.25 -21.36 -41.43
CA LEU A 198 8.05 -21.60 -40.63
C LEU A 198 7.69 -20.42 -39.70
N ASN A 199 8.49 -19.35 -39.66
CA ASN A 199 8.23 -18.08 -38.98
C ASN A 199 7.86 -18.18 -37.48
N TYR A 200 8.38 -19.20 -36.77
CA TYR A 200 8.15 -19.33 -35.33
C TYR A 200 8.92 -18.27 -34.55
N LEU A 201 8.17 -17.46 -33.79
CA LEU A 201 8.72 -16.51 -32.82
C LEU A 201 8.93 -17.16 -31.44
N ASN A 202 7.97 -17.97 -30.99
CA ASN A 202 7.97 -18.62 -29.68
C ASN A 202 8.61 -20.01 -29.76
N LEU A 203 9.90 -20.10 -29.44
CA LEU A 203 10.67 -21.35 -29.40
C LEU A 203 11.04 -21.73 -27.96
N ILE A 204 10.93 -23.02 -27.64
CA ILE A 204 11.34 -23.61 -26.36
C ILE A 204 12.27 -24.80 -26.64
N PHE A 205 13.44 -24.79 -26.01
CA PHE A 205 14.50 -25.77 -26.28
C PHE A 205 14.59 -26.82 -25.15
N PHE A 206 14.02 -28.00 -25.38
CA PHE A 206 14.33 -29.19 -24.58
C PHE A 206 15.69 -29.76 -25.01
N TYR A 207 16.59 -30.04 -24.06
CA TYR A 207 17.91 -30.59 -24.39
C TYR A 207 18.52 -31.43 -23.26
N HIS A 208 19.31 -32.44 -23.63
CA HIS A 208 20.13 -33.17 -22.68
C HIS A 208 21.30 -32.32 -22.18
N ASP A 209 21.48 -32.18 -20.86
CA ASP A 209 22.71 -31.69 -20.23
C ASP A 209 22.77 -32.03 -18.72
N LYS A 210 23.59 -33.05 -18.37
CA LYS A 210 23.80 -33.55 -16.99
C LYS A 210 24.14 -32.47 -15.95
N ARG A 211 24.77 -31.37 -16.37
CA ARG A 211 25.22 -30.28 -15.49
C ARG A 211 24.10 -29.29 -15.12
N ARG A 212 23.05 -29.17 -15.93
CA ARG A 212 21.90 -28.27 -15.71
C ARG A 212 20.57 -28.99 -15.56
N ALA A 213 20.56 -30.32 -15.66
CA ALA A 213 19.41 -31.20 -15.60
C ALA A 213 18.45 -30.90 -14.44
N VAL A 214 17.18 -30.56 -14.75
CA VAL A 214 16.12 -30.31 -13.76
C VAL A 214 15.75 -31.59 -12.97
N ASN A 215 16.00 -32.77 -13.54
CA ASN A 215 15.75 -34.07 -12.91
C ASN A 215 16.94 -34.63 -12.10
N ARG A 216 18.06 -33.90 -11.95
CA ARG A 216 19.16 -34.34 -11.06
C ARG A 216 18.77 -34.15 -9.60
N VAL A 217 18.80 -35.22 -8.81
CA VAL A 217 18.68 -35.15 -7.35
C VAL A 217 19.96 -34.53 -6.78
N ILE A 218 19.83 -33.42 -6.03
CA ILE A 218 20.96 -32.74 -5.39
C ILE A 218 21.18 -33.37 -4.01
N ASN A 219 21.98 -34.43 -3.96
CA ASN A 219 22.48 -34.98 -2.69
C ASN A 219 23.51 -34.02 -2.08
N GLN A 220 23.37 -33.71 -0.79
CA GLN A 220 24.14 -32.64 -0.15
C GLN A 220 25.64 -32.95 0.04
N ASP A 221 26.04 -34.23 -0.03
CA ASP A 221 27.43 -34.66 0.12
C ASP A 221 28.25 -34.61 -1.19
N GLU A 222 27.62 -34.60 -2.37
CA GLU A 222 28.31 -34.65 -3.68
C GLU A 222 28.88 -33.29 -4.17
N SER A 223 29.37 -32.47 -3.24
CA SER A 223 29.97 -31.16 -3.53
C SER A 223 31.31 -31.21 -4.30
N GLN A 224 31.70 -32.37 -4.84
CA GLN A 224 32.98 -32.60 -5.54
C GLN A 224 32.87 -33.17 -6.96
N GLU A 225 31.67 -33.48 -7.50
CA GLU A 225 31.49 -33.82 -8.94
C GLU A 225 31.63 -32.59 -9.86
N THR A 226 32.78 -31.93 -9.80
CA THR A 226 33.11 -30.74 -10.60
C THR A 226 33.49 -31.07 -12.06
N GLY A 227 33.64 -32.36 -12.40
CA GLY A 227 34.08 -32.84 -13.71
C GLY A 227 33.02 -32.87 -14.82
N ALA A 228 31.74 -32.64 -14.53
CA ALA A 228 30.67 -32.71 -15.53
C ALA A 228 30.83 -31.62 -16.63
N THR A 229 31.34 -32.02 -17.80
CA THR A 229 31.43 -31.16 -18.98
C THR A 229 30.06 -30.84 -19.57
N SER A 230 29.94 -29.71 -20.27
CA SER A 230 28.69 -29.33 -20.95
C SER A 230 28.43 -30.20 -22.18
N SER A 231 27.18 -30.58 -22.41
CA SER A 231 26.79 -31.43 -23.54
C SER A 231 26.97 -30.74 -24.90
N HIS A 232 27.03 -31.53 -25.97
CA HIS A 232 26.95 -31.00 -27.34
C HIS A 232 25.63 -30.23 -27.59
N CYS A 233 24.53 -30.65 -26.97
CA CYS A 233 23.23 -29.98 -27.07
C CYS A 233 23.24 -28.60 -26.41
N TYR A 234 23.95 -28.42 -25.29
CA TYR A 234 24.17 -27.08 -24.71
C TYR A 234 24.98 -26.18 -25.67
N PHE A 235 26.05 -26.70 -26.27
CA PHE A 235 26.88 -25.91 -27.19
C PHE A 235 26.17 -25.56 -28.51
N SER A 236 25.26 -26.41 -29.02
CA SER A 236 24.42 -26.08 -30.16
C SER A 236 23.34 -25.06 -29.80
N LEU A 237 22.66 -25.21 -28.66
CA LEU A 237 21.70 -24.24 -28.15
C LEU A 237 22.34 -22.86 -27.91
N TYR A 238 23.54 -22.80 -27.35
CA TYR A 238 24.29 -21.55 -27.18
C TYR A 238 24.61 -20.88 -28.53
N ALA A 239 24.96 -21.68 -29.56
CA ALA A 239 25.16 -21.16 -30.91
C ALA A 239 23.87 -20.62 -31.54
N ILE A 240 22.75 -21.33 -31.36
CA ILE A 240 21.41 -20.93 -31.81
C ILE A 240 20.99 -19.61 -31.14
N LYS A 241 21.03 -19.53 -29.79
CA LYS A 241 20.76 -18.30 -29.03
C LYS A 241 21.59 -17.14 -29.59
N ARG A 242 22.91 -17.33 -29.68
CA ARG A 242 23.82 -16.28 -30.14
C ARG A 242 23.50 -15.82 -31.55
N TYR A 243 23.33 -16.74 -32.51
CA TYR A 243 23.06 -16.38 -33.91
C TYR A 243 21.72 -15.64 -34.08
N PHE A 244 20.65 -16.12 -33.45
CA PHE A 244 19.32 -15.50 -33.54
C PHE A 244 19.34 -14.08 -32.93
N THR A 245 20.01 -13.89 -31.78
CA THR A 245 20.15 -12.55 -31.16
C THR A 245 21.17 -11.63 -31.87
N GLU A 246 22.03 -12.17 -32.73
CA GLU A 246 22.90 -11.38 -33.63
C GLU A 246 22.15 -10.97 -34.92
N LYS A 247 21.14 -11.74 -35.35
CA LYS A 247 20.42 -11.52 -36.63
C LYS A 247 19.07 -10.82 -36.51
N SER A 248 18.31 -11.06 -35.45
CA SER A 248 16.98 -10.47 -35.23
C SER A 248 16.97 -9.55 -34.01
N LYS A 249 16.38 -8.36 -34.19
CA LYS A 249 16.08 -7.40 -33.13
C LYS A 249 15.05 -7.97 -32.16
N THR A 250 14.05 -8.70 -32.68
CA THR A 250 12.98 -9.30 -31.87
C THR A 250 13.51 -10.44 -31.00
N PHE A 251 14.25 -11.41 -31.56
CA PHE A 251 14.88 -12.46 -30.73
C PHE A 251 15.88 -11.87 -29.71
N LYS A 252 16.62 -10.82 -30.09
CA LYS A 252 17.51 -10.08 -29.17
C LYS A 252 16.76 -9.45 -27.98
N ARG A 253 15.50 -9.03 -28.16
CA ARG A 253 14.62 -8.56 -27.08
C ARG A 253 14.08 -9.72 -26.24
N GLU A 254 13.44 -10.71 -26.88
CA GLU A 254 12.73 -11.79 -26.17
C GLU A 254 13.65 -12.72 -25.37
N TRP A 255 14.92 -12.88 -25.81
CA TRP A 255 15.91 -13.74 -25.16
C TRP A 255 16.95 -12.98 -24.31
N ALA A 256 16.73 -11.68 -24.08
CA ALA A 256 17.64 -10.81 -23.33
C ALA A 256 17.85 -11.25 -21.88
N LEU A 257 16.76 -11.63 -21.17
CA LEU A 257 16.81 -12.12 -19.80
C LEU A 257 17.19 -13.60 -19.73
N ASN A 258 16.40 -14.46 -20.39
CA ASN A 258 16.68 -15.90 -20.51
C ASN A 258 16.08 -16.42 -21.83
N THR A 259 16.70 -17.45 -22.41
CA THR A 259 16.11 -18.19 -23.55
C THR A 259 15.23 -19.31 -22.98
N PRO A 260 13.98 -19.50 -23.45
CA PRO A 260 13.12 -20.59 -22.97
C PRO A 260 13.77 -21.95 -23.26
N GLN A 261 14.19 -22.64 -22.20
CA GLN A 261 14.99 -23.85 -22.30
C GLN A 261 14.67 -24.80 -21.13
N PHE A 262 14.69 -26.11 -21.39
CA PHE A 262 14.44 -27.15 -20.39
C PHE A 262 15.57 -28.20 -20.47
N PRO A 263 16.63 -28.06 -19.65
CA PRO A 263 17.70 -29.04 -19.55
C PRO A 263 17.25 -30.27 -18.73
N PHE A 264 17.52 -31.47 -19.23
CA PHE A 264 17.30 -32.73 -18.51
C PHE A 264 18.53 -33.64 -18.63
N ASP A 265 18.66 -34.61 -17.71
CA ASP A 265 19.57 -35.74 -17.86
C ASP A 265 18.80 -36.90 -18.51
N GLU A 266 19.43 -37.58 -19.47
CA GLU A 266 18.82 -38.68 -20.23
C GLU A 266 19.29 -40.07 -19.75
N ASP A 267 20.36 -40.12 -18.94
CA ASP A 267 20.82 -41.33 -18.25
C ASP A 267 19.94 -41.67 -17.03
N LEU A 268 19.16 -40.69 -16.53
CA LEU A 268 18.21 -40.89 -15.43
C LEU A 268 16.88 -41.44 -15.96
N VAL A 269 16.28 -42.38 -15.24
CA VAL A 269 15.00 -42.99 -15.62
C VAL A 269 13.86 -41.97 -15.55
N ILE A 270 13.42 -41.48 -16.71
CA ILE A 270 12.28 -40.56 -16.84
C ILE A 270 11.01 -41.37 -17.10
N GLU A 271 10.03 -41.30 -16.18
CA GLU A 271 8.72 -41.89 -16.44
C GLU A 271 7.91 -41.10 -17.46
N ARG A 272 7.06 -41.79 -18.21
CA ARG A 272 6.21 -41.18 -19.25
C ARG A 272 5.23 -40.15 -18.67
N GLU A 273 4.81 -40.30 -17.42
CA GLU A 273 3.93 -39.31 -16.77
C GLU A 273 4.73 -38.06 -16.32
N THR A 274 5.97 -38.21 -15.87
CA THR A 274 6.89 -37.08 -15.58
C THR A 274 7.12 -36.24 -16.83
N PHE A 275 7.30 -36.86 -18.00
CA PHE A 275 7.44 -36.13 -19.27
C PHE A 275 6.15 -35.40 -19.67
N LYS A 276 4.96 -36.00 -19.48
CA LYS A 276 3.68 -35.28 -19.63
C LYS A 276 3.55 -34.13 -18.64
N GLN A 277 4.03 -34.28 -17.41
CA GLN A 277 4.00 -33.24 -16.39
C GLN A 277 4.88 -32.06 -16.79
N TRP A 278 6.11 -32.28 -17.29
CA TRP A 278 6.96 -31.18 -17.80
C TRP A 278 6.34 -30.46 -19.00
N LEU A 279 5.66 -31.18 -19.92
CA LEU A 279 4.92 -30.56 -21.01
C LEU A 279 3.68 -29.77 -20.52
N ARG A 280 2.96 -30.27 -19.52
CA ARG A 280 1.84 -29.57 -18.86
C ARG A 280 2.31 -28.34 -18.07
N ASP A 281 3.49 -28.39 -17.47
CA ASP A 281 4.05 -27.30 -16.68
C ASP A 281 4.52 -26.12 -17.55
N ILE A 282 4.66 -26.32 -18.86
CA ILE A 282 4.88 -25.26 -19.86
C ILE A 282 3.54 -24.71 -20.43
N SER A 283 2.44 -25.43 -20.19
CA SER A 283 1.06 -25.01 -20.46
C SER A 283 0.50 -24.14 -19.33
N LEU A 284 -0.58 -23.42 -19.63
CA LEU A 284 -1.14 -22.30 -18.86
C LEU A 284 -1.18 -22.51 -17.34
N GLN A 285 -0.49 -21.63 -16.61
CA GLN A 285 -0.41 -21.62 -15.14
C GLN A 285 -1.07 -20.37 -14.55
N SER A 286 -1.75 -20.55 -13.41
CA SER A 286 -2.37 -19.48 -12.64
C SER A 286 -1.95 -19.55 -11.18
N ASN A 287 -1.70 -18.40 -10.55
CA ASN A 287 -1.10 -18.34 -9.22
C ASN A 287 -2.05 -17.74 -8.19
N VAL A 288 -2.22 -18.44 -7.08
CA VAL A 288 -3.04 -18.02 -5.94
C VAL A 288 -2.14 -17.56 -4.80
N GLY A 289 -2.10 -16.24 -4.55
CA GLY A 289 -1.30 -15.64 -3.48
C GLY A 289 -2.14 -15.42 -2.22
N LEU A 290 -2.10 -16.34 -1.26
CA LEU A 290 -2.87 -16.29 -0.01
C LEU A 290 -1.97 -16.67 1.18
N PRO A 291 -2.25 -16.22 2.42
CA PRO A 291 -1.43 -16.61 3.57
C PRO A 291 -1.71 -18.05 4.01
N THR A 292 -0.76 -18.67 4.71
CA THR A 292 -0.99 -19.95 5.41
C THR A 292 -1.92 -19.79 6.62
N GLU A 293 -1.79 -18.69 7.35
CA GLU A 293 -2.46 -18.41 8.63
C GLU A 293 -3.46 -17.24 8.52
N GLU A 294 -4.43 -17.17 9.43
CA GLU A 294 -5.41 -16.07 9.47
C GLU A 294 -4.71 -14.73 9.77
N GLY A 295 -3.82 -14.70 10.77
CA GLY A 295 -2.96 -13.57 11.08
C GLY A 295 -3.69 -12.34 11.65
N ASP A 296 -3.13 -11.16 11.40
CA ASP A 296 -3.67 -9.87 11.86
C ASP A 296 -4.92 -9.47 11.06
N ARG A 297 -6.04 -9.18 11.73
CA ARG A 297 -7.29 -8.71 11.11
C ARG A 297 -7.12 -7.37 10.38
N GLY A 298 -6.16 -6.52 10.79
CA GLY A 298 -5.79 -5.31 10.06
C GLY A 298 -5.13 -5.58 8.70
N LYS A 299 -4.69 -6.82 8.45
CA LYS A 299 -4.09 -7.27 7.18
C LYS A 299 -4.93 -8.31 6.42
N ASN A 300 -5.72 -9.10 7.15
CA ASN A 300 -6.57 -10.15 6.62
C ASN A 300 -8.01 -10.03 7.19
N PRO A 301 -8.72 -8.93 6.91
CA PRO A 301 -10.01 -8.60 7.55
C PRO A 301 -11.14 -9.61 7.28
N PHE A 302 -10.94 -10.51 6.31
CA PHE A 302 -11.89 -11.54 5.85
C PHE A 302 -11.41 -12.98 6.12
N SER A 303 -10.35 -13.14 6.93
CA SER A 303 -9.77 -14.44 7.34
C SER A 303 -9.49 -15.42 6.19
N LEU A 304 -9.01 -14.92 5.05
CA LEU A 304 -8.71 -15.73 3.88
C LEU A 304 -7.36 -16.45 4.07
N THR A 305 -7.34 -17.78 3.90
CA THR A 305 -6.13 -18.59 4.00
C THR A 305 -6.07 -19.64 2.89
N LEU A 306 -4.87 -20.14 2.61
CA LEU A 306 -4.66 -21.28 1.72
C LEU A 306 -5.47 -22.52 2.14
N ALA A 307 -5.58 -22.79 3.44
CA ALA A 307 -6.35 -23.91 3.98
C ALA A 307 -7.85 -23.76 3.69
N LYS A 308 -8.41 -22.55 3.88
CA LYS A 308 -9.83 -22.26 3.61
C LYS A 308 -10.16 -22.23 2.11
N SER A 309 -9.26 -21.72 1.27
CA SER A 309 -9.52 -21.47 -0.14
C SER A 309 -9.18 -22.63 -1.08
N ARG A 310 -8.15 -23.45 -0.81
CA ARG A 310 -7.76 -24.59 -1.68
C ARG A 310 -8.93 -25.53 -2.03
N PRO A 311 -9.81 -25.93 -1.10
CA PRO A 311 -10.97 -26.77 -1.40
C PRO A 311 -11.94 -26.15 -2.43
N VAL A 312 -12.08 -24.82 -2.47
CA VAL A 312 -12.93 -24.12 -3.44
C VAL A 312 -12.33 -24.16 -4.84
N PHE A 313 -11.03 -23.89 -4.99
CA PHE A 313 -10.34 -24.00 -6.28
C PHE A 313 -10.44 -25.42 -6.85
N ASP A 314 -10.30 -26.42 -5.98
CA ASP A 314 -10.45 -27.84 -6.29
C ASP A 314 -11.82 -28.17 -6.91
N VAL A 315 -12.90 -27.67 -6.29
CA VAL A 315 -14.28 -27.86 -6.76
C VAL A 315 -14.58 -27.04 -8.01
N ALA A 316 -14.09 -25.79 -8.08
CA ALA A 316 -14.26 -24.93 -9.25
C ALA A 316 -13.60 -25.50 -10.51
N LEU A 317 -12.37 -26.02 -10.40
CA LEU A 317 -11.70 -26.70 -11.53
C LEU A 317 -12.43 -27.97 -11.95
N GLN A 318 -12.87 -28.79 -10.97
CA GLN A 318 -13.65 -29.99 -11.26
C GLN A 318 -14.93 -29.67 -12.03
N ASP A 319 -15.66 -28.64 -11.61
CA ASP A 319 -16.92 -28.24 -12.25
C ASP A 319 -16.67 -27.60 -13.64
N VAL A 320 -15.62 -26.78 -13.80
CA VAL A 320 -15.19 -26.21 -15.11
C VAL A 320 -14.88 -27.32 -16.13
N TYR A 321 -14.19 -28.38 -15.72
CA TYR A 321 -13.89 -29.52 -16.60
C TYR A 321 -15.11 -30.41 -16.85
N HIS A 322 -15.94 -30.66 -15.83
CA HIS A 322 -17.17 -31.47 -15.96
C HIS A 322 -18.22 -30.80 -16.88
N LEU A 323 -18.32 -29.46 -16.82
CA LEU A 323 -19.17 -28.66 -17.71
C LEU A 323 -18.58 -28.46 -19.12
N ASN A 324 -17.41 -29.04 -19.42
CA ASN A 324 -16.68 -28.92 -20.69
C ASN A 324 -16.41 -27.46 -21.12
N ILE A 325 -16.26 -26.55 -20.16
CA ILE A 325 -15.92 -25.14 -20.44
C ILE A 325 -14.47 -25.03 -20.94
N LEU A 326 -13.59 -25.89 -20.44
CA LEU A 326 -12.22 -26.07 -20.91
C LEU A 326 -11.85 -27.56 -20.89
N PRO A 327 -10.89 -28.02 -21.72
CA PRO A 327 -10.44 -29.42 -21.69
C PRO A 327 -9.68 -29.74 -20.39
N TYR A 328 -9.74 -30.99 -19.95
CA TYR A 328 -9.18 -31.43 -18.67
C TYR A 328 -7.68 -31.10 -18.53
N GLY A 329 -7.35 -30.31 -17.50
CA GLY A 329 -5.98 -29.86 -17.23
C GLY A 329 -5.55 -28.60 -17.98
N ALA A 330 -6.47 -27.87 -18.62
CA ALA A 330 -6.17 -26.59 -19.28
C ALA A 330 -5.75 -25.46 -18.33
N ILE A 331 -6.16 -25.51 -17.06
CA ILE A 331 -5.75 -24.57 -16.01
C ILE A 331 -4.98 -25.35 -14.94
N LYS A 332 -3.69 -25.05 -14.79
CA LYS A 332 -2.91 -25.41 -13.61
C LYS A 332 -3.00 -24.28 -12.58
N VAL A 333 -3.19 -24.62 -11.30
CA VAL A 333 -3.17 -23.66 -10.19
C VAL A 333 -1.96 -23.94 -9.30
N THR A 334 -1.18 -22.90 -8.99
CA THR A 334 -0.13 -22.92 -7.96
C THR A 334 -0.58 -22.06 -6.76
N PHE A 335 -0.03 -22.34 -5.57
CA PHE A 335 -0.51 -21.79 -4.31
C PHE A 335 0.65 -21.28 -3.45
N GLU A 336 0.87 -19.97 -3.47
CA GLU A 336 2.00 -19.31 -2.80
C GLU A 336 1.60 -18.59 -1.51
N ASN A 337 2.47 -18.66 -0.50
CA ASN A 337 2.27 -18.00 0.78
C ASN A 337 2.60 -16.50 0.69
N SER A 338 1.58 -15.65 0.78
CA SER A 338 1.78 -14.19 0.77
C SER A 338 2.30 -13.62 2.09
N ALA A 339 2.34 -14.42 3.16
CA ALA A 339 2.84 -14.09 4.51
C ALA A 339 2.28 -12.79 5.12
N LEU A 340 1.11 -12.31 4.63
CA LEU A 340 0.54 -10.99 4.95
C LEU A 340 1.58 -9.85 4.90
N SER A 341 2.42 -9.89 3.85
CA SER A 341 3.46 -8.91 3.58
C SER A 341 3.30 -8.26 2.22
N ASP A 342 3.39 -6.93 2.23
CA ASP A 342 3.56 -6.01 1.13
C ASP A 342 4.89 -6.16 0.38
N ALA A 343 5.84 -6.94 0.91
CA ALA A 343 7.08 -7.33 0.23
C ALA A 343 7.05 -8.79 -0.26
N VAL A 344 6.76 -9.76 0.63
CA VAL A 344 6.88 -11.19 0.30
C VAL A 344 5.85 -11.65 -0.73
N GLY A 345 4.59 -11.26 -0.57
CA GLY A 345 3.52 -11.59 -1.53
C GLY A 345 3.85 -11.08 -2.94
N PRO A 346 4.17 -9.79 -3.11
CA PRO A 346 4.58 -9.27 -4.41
C PRO A 346 5.88 -9.89 -4.96
N GLN A 347 6.89 -10.11 -4.11
CA GLN A 347 8.13 -10.78 -4.52
C GLN A 347 7.85 -12.16 -5.13
N LYS A 348 6.98 -12.96 -4.49
CA LYS A 348 6.61 -14.29 -5.01
C LYS A 348 5.87 -14.23 -6.34
N MET A 349 4.92 -13.30 -6.50
CA MET A 349 4.24 -13.12 -7.78
C MET A 349 5.20 -12.67 -8.90
N ILE A 350 6.17 -11.81 -8.58
CA ILE A 350 7.23 -11.38 -9.53
C ILE A 350 8.16 -12.55 -9.88
N GLU A 351 8.59 -13.36 -8.90
CA GLU A 351 9.43 -14.54 -9.10
C GLU A 351 8.79 -15.52 -10.10
N HIS A 352 7.49 -15.81 -9.92
CA HIS A 352 6.75 -16.68 -10.82
C HIS A 352 6.55 -16.10 -12.23
N TYR A 353 6.33 -14.79 -12.35
CA TYR A 353 6.27 -14.11 -13.66
C TYR A 353 7.64 -14.17 -14.38
N CYS A 354 8.73 -13.89 -13.68
CA CYS A 354 10.10 -14.00 -14.21
C CYS A 354 10.42 -15.45 -14.67
N ASN A 355 9.92 -16.44 -13.93
CA ASN A 355 10.04 -17.86 -14.29
C ASN A 355 9.07 -18.32 -15.40
N LYS A 356 8.23 -17.42 -15.94
CA LYS A 356 7.18 -17.70 -16.95
C LYS A 356 6.18 -18.78 -16.50
N THR A 357 5.85 -18.77 -15.21
CA THR A 357 4.88 -19.68 -14.55
C THR A 357 3.59 -18.96 -14.14
N VAL A 358 3.27 -17.81 -14.74
CA VAL A 358 2.08 -17.01 -14.49
C VAL A 358 1.49 -16.52 -15.81
N ASP A 359 0.25 -16.92 -16.07
CA ASP A 359 -0.64 -16.37 -17.08
C ASP A 359 -1.81 -15.58 -16.44
N ALA A 360 -2.13 -15.85 -15.16
CA ALA A 360 -3.08 -15.09 -14.34
C ALA A 360 -2.73 -15.14 -12.83
N ILE A 361 -3.14 -14.14 -12.05
CA ILE A 361 -2.98 -14.09 -10.58
C ILE A 361 -4.34 -13.95 -9.89
N MET A 362 -4.56 -14.68 -8.79
CA MET A 362 -5.74 -14.55 -7.93
C MET A 362 -5.37 -14.34 -6.45
N GLY A 363 -6.13 -13.50 -5.76
CA GLY A 363 -6.08 -13.34 -4.30
C GLY A 363 -5.40 -12.05 -3.82
N LEU A 364 -4.32 -12.23 -3.04
CA LEU A 364 -3.66 -11.23 -2.19
C LEU A 364 -4.67 -10.49 -1.29
N PRO A 365 -5.03 -11.04 -0.10
CA PRO A 365 -6.10 -10.47 0.73
C PRO A 365 -5.70 -9.12 1.31
N TYR A 366 -4.40 -8.94 1.60
CA TYR A 366 -3.81 -7.71 2.10
C TYR A 366 -3.70 -6.67 0.98
N VAL A 367 -4.53 -5.63 1.06
CA VAL A 367 -4.68 -4.56 0.04
C VAL A 367 -3.34 -3.95 -0.37
N TYR A 368 -2.44 -3.71 0.58
CA TYR A 368 -1.12 -3.13 0.33
C TYR A 368 -0.15 -4.09 -0.41
N ALA A 369 -0.38 -5.41 -0.38
CA ALA A 369 0.33 -6.38 -1.21
C ALA A 369 -0.30 -6.52 -2.60
N LEU A 370 -1.63 -6.45 -2.70
CA LEU A 370 -2.32 -6.49 -4.00
C LEU A 370 -1.98 -5.27 -4.86
N ALA A 371 -1.99 -4.07 -4.28
CA ALA A 371 -1.83 -2.81 -4.99
C ALA A 371 -0.56 -2.71 -5.88
N PRO A 372 0.67 -3.07 -5.44
CA PRO A 372 1.83 -3.06 -6.32
C PRO A 372 1.71 -4.09 -7.45
N ILE A 373 1.21 -5.30 -7.20
CA ILE A 373 1.02 -6.33 -8.24
C ILE A 373 0.00 -5.87 -9.29
N ALA A 374 -1.14 -5.35 -8.86
CA ALA A 374 -2.15 -4.81 -9.77
C ALA A 374 -1.62 -3.64 -10.63
N ARG A 375 -0.73 -2.79 -10.10
CA ARG A 375 -0.05 -1.72 -10.89
C ARG A 375 0.91 -2.27 -11.94
N ILE A 376 1.75 -3.25 -11.58
CA ILE A 376 2.81 -3.73 -12.48
C ILE A 376 2.32 -4.78 -13.50
N SER A 377 1.20 -5.44 -13.23
CA SER A 377 0.55 -6.43 -14.10
C SER A 377 0.38 -6.00 -15.57
N LYS A 378 0.20 -4.69 -15.83
CA LYS A 378 0.06 -4.10 -17.17
C LYS A 378 1.37 -3.93 -17.94
N PHE A 379 2.51 -3.98 -17.25
CA PHE A 379 3.84 -3.91 -17.85
C PHE A 379 4.46 -5.32 -18.06
N TRP A 380 3.73 -6.37 -17.68
CA TRP A 380 4.15 -7.76 -17.78
C TRP A 380 3.78 -8.34 -19.16
N GLY A 381 4.63 -8.09 -20.16
CA GLY A 381 4.46 -8.67 -21.50
C GLY A 381 3.21 -8.16 -22.21
N GLN A 382 2.23 -9.03 -22.44
CA GLN A 382 0.91 -8.68 -22.99
C GLN A 382 -0.15 -8.41 -21.90
N GLY A 383 0.30 -8.15 -20.67
CA GLY A 383 -0.54 -7.97 -19.49
C GLY A 383 -0.93 -9.30 -18.85
N VAL A 384 -0.99 -9.34 -17.52
CA VAL A 384 -1.48 -10.49 -16.74
C VAL A 384 -2.75 -10.11 -15.98
N PRO A 385 -3.89 -10.82 -16.11
CA PRO A 385 -5.09 -10.54 -15.34
C PRO A 385 -4.86 -10.76 -13.83
N VAL A 386 -5.37 -9.83 -13.02
CA VAL A 386 -5.31 -9.91 -11.55
C VAL A 386 -6.73 -9.96 -11.00
N PHE A 387 -7.07 -11.06 -10.33
CA PHE A 387 -8.35 -11.25 -9.66
C PHE A 387 -8.18 -11.05 -8.16
N THR A 388 -9.17 -10.44 -7.53
CA THR A 388 -9.28 -10.45 -6.06
C THR A 388 -10.72 -10.58 -5.63
N THR A 389 -10.93 -11.26 -4.50
CA THR A 389 -12.20 -11.26 -3.78
C THR A 389 -12.23 -10.19 -2.69
N THR A 390 -11.10 -9.57 -2.32
CA THR A 390 -11.02 -8.52 -1.30
C THR A 390 -10.96 -7.12 -1.95
N ALA A 391 -10.25 -6.16 -1.33
CA ALA A 391 -9.87 -4.89 -1.97
C ALA A 391 -11.06 -4.01 -2.40
N LEU A 392 -12.06 -3.90 -1.53
CA LEU A 392 -13.29 -3.13 -1.72
C LEU A 392 -13.09 -1.59 -1.66
N VAL A 393 -11.90 -1.13 -1.26
CA VAL A 393 -11.44 0.27 -1.32
C VAL A 393 -11.72 0.94 -2.66
N ASP A 394 -12.37 2.10 -2.64
CA ASP A 394 -12.77 2.82 -3.87
C ASP A 394 -11.56 3.27 -4.70
N GLU A 395 -10.41 3.51 -4.08
CA GLU A 395 -9.14 3.91 -4.72
C GLU A 395 -8.62 2.87 -5.72
N LEU A 396 -8.86 1.57 -5.47
CA LEU A 396 -8.52 0.50 -6.42
C LEU A 396 -9.51 0.40 -7.60
N GLY A 397 -10.45 1.32 -7.72
CA GLY A 397 -11.36 1.45 -8.87
C GLY A 397 -10.74 2.14 -10.09
N ASP A 398 -9.61 2.85 -9.97
CA ASP A 398 -9.03 3.58 -11.11
C ASP A 398 -8.33 2.65 -12.11
N ARG A 399 -8.91 2.49 -13.30
CA ARG A 399 -8.34 1.66 -14.37
C ARG A 399 -7.21 2.33 -15.17
N ASN A 400 -6.90 3.60 -14.93
CA ASN A 400 -5.64 4.17 -15.42
C ASN A 400 -4.44 3.59 -14.64
N GLU A 401 -4.59 3.44 -13.32
CA GLU A 401 -3.59 2.79 -12.48
C GLU A 401 -3.67 1.26 -12.55
N PHE A 402 -4.86 0.67 -12.46
CA PHE A 402 -5.11 -0.78 -12.30
C PHE A 402 -5.90 -1.44 -13.46
N PRO A 403 -5.50 -1.33 -14.75
CA PRO A 403 -6.30 -1.73 -15.93
C PRO A 403 -6.55 -3.24 -16.10
N LEU A 404 -5.94 -4.10 -15.29
CA LEU A 404 -6.10 -5.56 -15.36
C LEU A 404 -6.66 -6.16 -14.05
N LEU A 405 -7.08 -5.30 -13.10
CA LEU A 405 -7.67 -5.72 -11.85
C LEU A 405 -9.17 -5.98 -12.02
N THR A 406 -9.62 -7.19 -11.67
CA THR A 406 -11.04 -7.57 -11.65
C THR A 406 -11.45 -7.89 -10.20
N ARG A 407 -12.46 -7.21 -9.67
CA ARG A 407 -12.87 -7.32 -8.25
C ARG A 407 -14.18 -8.08 -8.08
N MET A 408 -14.05 -9.31 -7.58
CA MET A 408 -15.14 -10.29 -7.49
C MET A 408 -16.14 -10.03 -6.35
N MET A 409 -15.90 -9.03 -5.51
CA MET A 409 -16.83 -8.55 -4.46
C MET A 409 -17.16 -7.05 -4.57
N GLY A 410 -16.73 -6.40 -5.66
CA GLY A 410 -17.06 -5.00 -5.96
C GLY A 410 -16.31 -3.98 -5.09
N SER A 411 -17.02 -2.95 -4.63
CA SER A 411 -16.46 -1.81 -3.88
C SER A 411 -17.41 -1.22 -2.84
N TYR A 412 -16.85 -0.51 -1.86
CA TYR A 412 -17.61 0.17 -0.81
C TYR A 412 -18.53 1.28 -1.35
N LYS A 413 -18.27 1.81 -2.55
CA LYS A 413 -19.23 2.62 -3.31
C LYS A 413 -20.63 1.99 -3.45
N SER A 414 -20.74 0.66 -3.52
CA SER A 414 -22.03 -0.04 -3.57
C SER A 414 -22.73 -0.09 -2.20
N LEU A 415 -21.98 -0.25 -1.11
CA LEU A 415 -22.49 -0.10 0.26
C LEU A 415 -22.95 1.35 0.51
N GLY A 416 -22.21 2.33 0.02
CA GLY A 416 -22.59 3.75 0.08
C GLY A 416 -23.92 4.02 -0.61
N LYS A 417 -24.14 3.50 -1.82
CA LYS A 417 -25.44 3.57 -2.51
C LYS A 417 -26.56 2.95 -1.66
N LEU A 418 -26.36 1.78 -1.05
CA LEU A 418 -27.34 1.14 -0.17
C LEU A 418 -27.73 2.06 1.01
N VAL A 419 -26.75 2.64 1.71
CA VAL A 419 -27.03 3.55 2.84
C VAL A 419 -27.83 4.77 2.37
N THR A 420 -27.51 5.32 1.19
CA THR A 420 -28.33 6.37 0.56
C THR A 420 -29.76 5.88 0.27
N ARG A 421 -29.95 4.68 -0.30
CA ARG A 421 -31.29 4.12 -0.57
C ARG A 421 -32.13 3.85 0.68
N ILE A 422 -31.50 3.47 1.80
CA ILE A 422 -32.18 3.34 3.09
C ILE A 422 -32.63 4.71 3.59
N ALA A 423 -31.74 5.71 3.56
CA ALA A 423 -32.07 7.04 4.05
C ALA A 423 -33.09 7.78 3.15
N GLU A 424 -33.03 7.61 1.83
CA GLU A 424 -34.05 8.07 0.87
C GLU A 424 -35.44 7.51 1.21
N ARG A 425 -35.52 6.27 1.69
CA ARG A 425 -36.78 5.58 2.04
C ARG A 425 -37.38 6.05 3.38
N PHE A 426 -36.55 6.49 4.33
CA PHE A 426 -36.98 6.89 5.68
C PHE A 426 -36.80 8.40 5.96
N GLU A 427 -36.51 9.19 4.92
CA GLU A 427 -36.31 10.66 4.96
C GLU A 427 -35.18 11.11 5.90
N TRP A 428 -34.16 10.27 6.13
CA TRP A 428 -33.04 10.56 7.04
C TRP A 428 -31.95 11.44 6.39
N GLN A 429 -31.53 12.47 7.14
CA GLN A 429 -30.57 13.50 6.73
C GLN A 429 -29.46 13.74 7.78
N HIS A 430 -29.66 13.33 9.04
CA HIS A 430 -28.68 13.44 10.12
C HIS A 430 -28.03 12.07 10.37
N TYR A 431 -26.71 11.96 10.23
CA TYR A 431 -25.98 10.68 10.35
C TYR A 431 -24.92 10.78 11.45
N PHE A 432 -24.85 9.80 12.35
CA PHE A 432 -23.73 9.65 13.28
C PHE A 432 -23.01 8.33 13.04
N PHE A 433 -21.72 8.39 12.71
CA PHE A 433 -20.90 7.21 12.44
C PHE A 433 -19.97 6.93 13.62
N MET A 434 -20.01 5.72 14.18
CA MET A 434 -19.14 5.28 15.27
C MET A 434 -18.45 3.96 14.88
N PHE A 435 -17.12 3.97 14.73
CA PHE A 435 -16.42 2.82 14.17
C PHE A 435 -14.99 2.62 14.69
N ASN A 436 -14.49 1.40 14.52
CA ASN A 436 -13.13 1.02 14.87
C ASN A 436 -12.11 1.50 13.81
N ASP A 437 -11.11 2.26 14.24
CA ASP A 437 -9.89 2.56 13.49
C ASP A 437 -8.74 2.74 14.48
N GLU A 438 -7.75 1.86 14.43
CA GLU A 438 -6.59 1.89 15.34
C GLU A 438 -5.77 3.19 15.22
N VAL A 439 -5.88 3.89 14.09
CA VAL A 439 -5.27 5.22 13.86
C VAL A 439 -5.96 6.32 14.70
N ALA A 440 -7.05 6.02 15.42
CA ALA A 440 -7.69 6.93 16.37
C ALA A 440 -6.75 7.41 17.50
N ARG A 441 -5.82 6.56 17.94
CA ARG A 441 -4.77 6.90 18.94
C ARG A 441 -3.38 6.31 18.65
N GLY A 442 -3.28 5.28 17.79
CA GLY A 442 -2.02 4.61 17.48
C GLY A 442 -1.00 5.45 16.71
N PRO A 443 0.26 4.99 16.60
CA PRO A 443 1.26 5.61 15.75
C PRO A 443 0.83 5.56 14.28
N ARG A 444 1.11 6.64 13.52
CA ARG A 444 0.67 6.86 12.12
C ARG A 444 1.24 5.88 11.08
N ASN A 445 1.89 4.80 11.53
CA ASN A 445 2.55 3.80 10.70
C ASN A 445 1.68 2.54 10.49
N LYS A 446 0.51 2.45 11.15
CA LYS A 446 -0.51 1.43 10.83
C LYS A 446 -1.39 1.91 9.66
N GLY A 447 -1.88 0.94 8.88
CA GLY A 447 -2.88 1.17 7.84
C GLY A 447 -4.25 1.56 8.42
N ARG A 448 -5.19 1.93 7.55
CA ARG A 448 -6.58 2.20 7.92
C ARG A 448 -7.40 0.92 7.97
N SER A 449 -8.42 0.88 8.83
CA SER A 449 -9.37 -0.24 8.93
C SER A 449 -10.34 -0.30 7.73
N GLU A 450 -10.89 -1.47 7.46
CA GLU A 450 -11.98 -1.62 6.47
C GLU A 450 -13.22 -0.79 6.84
N CYS A 451 -13.46 -0.53 8.13
CA CYS A 451 -14.50 0.37 8.59
C CYS A 451 -14.25 1.84 8.21
N TYR A 452 -12.98 2.30 8.22
CA TYR A 452 -12.62 3.61 7.70
C TYR A 452 -12.94 3.74 6.20
N PHE A 453 -12.60 2.72 5.41
CA PHE A 453 -12.87 2.72 3.96
C PHE A 453 -14.37 2.60 3.64
N SER A 454 -15.10 1.77 4.38
CA SER A 454 -16.57 1.66 4.34
C SER A 454 -17.22 3.02 4.58
N LEU A 455 -16.82 3.72 5.65
CA LEU A 455 -17.28 5.08 5.94
C LEU A 455 -16.90 6.07 4.83
N SER A 456 -15.66 6.02 4.34
CA SER A 456 -15.17 6.94 3.31
C SER A 456 -16.09 6.94 2.08
N ALA A 457 -16.44 5.75 1.57
CA ALA A 457 -17.35 5.60 0.44
C ALA A 457 -18.77 6.13 0.72
N ILE A 458 -19.35 5.78 1.89
CA ILE A 458 -20.67 6.27 2.31
C ILE A 458 -20.68 7.81 2.40
N LYS A 459 -19.70 8.37 3.11
CA LYS A 459 -19.53 9.82 3.30
C LYS A 459 -19.34 10.55 1.96
N ASN A 460 -18.53 10.00 1.05
CA ASN A 460 -18.25 10.63 -0.25
C ASN A 460 -19.50 10.69 -1.14
N LEU A 461 -20.47 9.80 -0.96
CA LEU A 461 -21.78 9.90 -1.61
C LEU A 461 -22.70 10.90 -0.87
N ILE A 462 -22.79 10.83 0.46
CA ILE A 462 -23.63 11.74 1.27
C ILE A 462 -23.22 13.20 1.11
N MET A 463 -21.91 13.53 1.04
CA MET A 463 -21.42 14.90 0.89
C MET A 463 -21.83 15.58 -0.44
N ASN A 464 -22.29 14.82 -1.45
CA ASN A 464 -22.83 15.42 -2.67
C ASN A 464 -24.25 16.00 -2.45
N ASN A 465 -24.97 15.54 -1.42
CA ASN A 465 -26.25 16.11 -1.02
C ASN A 465 -26.05 17.21 0.04
N LYS A 466 -26.45 18.43 -0.28
CA LYS A 466 -26.24 19.62 0.56
C LYS A 466 -27.15 19.71 1.79
N THR A 467 -28.17 18.86 1.91
CA THR A 467 -29.08 18.87 3.07
C THR A 467 -28.62 17.95 4.21
N SER A 468 -27.76 16.96 3.91
CA SER A 468 -27.34 15.95 4.89
C SER A 468 -26.24 16.47 5.83
N THR A 469 -26.41 16.24 7.13
CA THR A 469 -25.37 16.49 8.16
C THR A 469 -24.79 15.17 8.65
N TRP A 470 -23.48 15.11 8.89
CA TRP A 470 -22.81 13.90 9.34
C TRP A 470 -21.79 14.19 10.44
N ASN A 471 -21.75 13.34 11.46
CA ASN A 471 -20.80 13.36 12.56
C ASN A 471 -20.05 12.03 12.64
N VAL A 472 -18.82 12.05 13.13
CA VAL A 472 -17.91 10.89 13.14
C VAL A 472 -17.19 10.77 14.49
N LYS A 473 -17.17 9.56 15.05
CA LYS A 473 -16.29 9.15 16.13
C LYS A 473 -15.54 7.88 15.74
N MET A 474 -14.23 7.90 15.96
CA MET A 474 -13.33 6.75 15.82
C MET A 474 -12.92 6.28 17.21
N PHE A 475 -12.82 4.97 17.41
CA PHE A 475 -12.29 4.34 18.62
C PHE A 475 -11.39 3.15 18.25
N SER A 476 -10.72 2.54 19.24
CA SER A 476 -9.90 1.34 19.07
C SER A 476 -10.50 0.21 19.90
N GLU A 477 -10.83 -0.92 19.27
CA GLU A 477 -11.42 -2.10 19.96
C GLU A 477 -10.51 -2.65 21.08
N PHE A 478 -9.20 -2.43 20.99
CA PHE A 478 -8.22 -2.89 21.98
C PHE A 478 -8.11 -1.99 23.23
N GLU A 479 -8.71 -0.80 23.23
CA GLU A 479 -8.57 0.22 24.30
C GLU A 479 -9.91 0.75 24.85
N ALA A 480 -11.04 0.37 24.26
CA ALA A 480 -12.33 0.99 24.53
C ALA A 480 -13.27 0.07 25.33
N ASP A 481 -13.43 0.40 26.62
CA ASP A 481 -14.39 -0.25 27.51
C ASP A 481 -15.85 0.23 27.27
N ARG A 482 -16.82 -0.53 27.80
CA ARG A 482 -18.26 -0.17 27.87
C ARG A 482 -18.53 1.24 28.42
N LEU A 483 -17.68 1.75 29.32
CA LEU A 483 -17.76 3.13 29.82
C LEU A 483 -17.40 4.18 28.75
N GLN A 484 -16.44 3.87 27.87
CA GLN A 484 -16.08 4.72 26.73
C GLN A 484 -17.19 4.67 25.68
N TYR A 485 -17.78 3.50 25.41
CA TYR A 485 -18.95 3.40 24.53
C TYR A 485 -20.15 4.19 25.06
N ARG A 486 -20.51 4.10 26.35
CA ARG A 486 -21.55 4.96 26.96
C ARG A 486 -21.25 6.45 26.78
N THR A 487 -19.99 6.86 26.85
CA THR A 487 -19.59 8.27 26.65
C THR A 487 -19.79 8.70 25.19
N LEU A 488 -19.35 7.88 24.23
CA LEU A 488 -19.52 8.15 22.79
C LEU A 488 -21.00 8.14 22.36
N LEU A 489 -21.81 7.24 22.94
CA LEU A 489 -23.26 7.17 22.73
C LEU A 489 -23.99 8.37 23.32
N SER A 490 -23.57 8.87 24.49
CA SER A 490 -24.07 10.12 25.07
C SER A 490 -23.78 11.31 24.14
N GLU A 491 -22.58 11.39 23.56
CA GLU A 491 -22.27 12.39 22.52
C GLU A 491 -23.08 12.19 21.23
N ALA A 492 -23.41 10.95 20.85
CA ALA A 492 -24.25 10.66 19.68
C ALA A 492 -25.70 11.11 19.86
N SER A 493 -26.25 10.92 21.06
CA SER A 493 -27.66 11.20 21.42
C SER A 493 -28.09 12.66 21.20
N VAL A 494 -27.13 13.59 21.17
CA VAL A 494 -27.35 15.02 20.91
C VAL A 494 -27.05 15.43 19.46
N MET A 495 -26.79 14.48 18.56
CA MET A 495 -26.38 14.73 17.17
C MET A 495 -27.20 13.97 16.11
N SER A 496 -27.57 12.71 16.36
CA SER A 496 -28.46 11.95 15.45
C SER A 496 -29.20 10.81 16.16
N ASN A 497 -30.42 10.56 15.68
CA ASN A 497 -31.22 9.37 15.99
C ASN A 497 -30.77 8.13 15.18
N LEU A 498 -30.04 8.34 14.07
CA LEU A 498 -29.46 7.32 13.20
C LEU A 498 -27.97 7.13 13.51
N ILE A 499 -27.64 6.02 14.15
CA ILE A 499 -26.27 5.67 14.56
C ILE A 499 -25.78 4.49 13.70
N ILE A 500 -24.79 4.74 12.85
CA ILE A 500 -24.18 3.74 11.98
C ILE A 500 -22.90 3.23 12.63
N LEU A 501 -22.84 1.91 12.86
CA LEU A 501 -21.77 1.20 13.53
C LEU A 501 -20.92 0.40 12.53
N CYS A 502 -19.62 0.28 12.80
CA CYS A 502 -18.75 -0.71 12.13
C CYS A 502 -17.62 -1.11 13.08
N ALA A 503 -17.64 -2.37 13.54
CA ALA A 503 -16.69 -2.95 14.48
C ALA A 503 -16.82 -4.48 14.47
N SER A 504 -16.02 -5.21 15.27
CA SER A 504 -16.23 -6.64 15.49
C SER A 504 -17.60 -6.96 16.13
N PRO A 505 -18.17 -8.17 15.93
CA PRO A 505 -19.45 -8.56 16.53
C PRO A 505 -19.48 -8.49 18.07
N ASP A 506 -18.33 -8.63 18.73
CA ASP A 506 -18.17 -8.52 20.18
C ASP A 506 -18.18 -7.07 20.65
N THR A 507 -17.50 -6.18 19.92
CA THR A 507 -17.61 -4.74 20.16
C THR A 507 -19.02 -4.22 19.87
N VAL A 508 -19.69 -4.68 18.81
CA VAL A 508 -21.08 -4.31 18.53
C VAL A 508 -22.00 -4.77 19.66
N ARG A 509 -21.78 -5.96 20.24
CA ARG A 509 -22.47 -6.41 21.46
C ARG A 509 -22.29 -5.41 22.61
N GLU A 510 -21.05 -5.03 22.93
CA GLU A 510 -20.77 -4.11 24.03
C GLU A 510 -21.32 -2.69 23.80
N ILE A 511 -21.34 -2.22 22.55
CA ILE A 511 -21.97 -0.95 22.18
C ILE A 511 -23.49 -1.04 22.37
N MET A 512 -24.13 -2.12 21.95
CA MET A 512 -25.59 -2.30 22.13
C MET A 512 -25.97 -2.49 23.60
N LEU A 513 -25.16 -3.19 24.39
CA LEU A 513 -25.33 -3.27 25.84
C LEU A 513 -25.14 -1.90 26.52
N ALA A 514 -24.16 -1.10 26.10
CA ALA A 514 -24.03 0.30 26.53
C ALA A 514 -25.22 1.18 26.11
N ALA A 515 -25.85 0.92 24.96
CA ALA A 515 -27.05 1.60 24.50
C ALA A 515 -28.32 1.17 25.25
N HIS A 516 -28.40 -0.08 25.72
CA HIS A 516 -29.43 -0.58 26.64
C HIS A 516 -29.30 0.07 28.01
N ASP A 517 -28.07 0.10 28.57
CA ASP A 517 -27.75 0.77 29.83
C ASP A 517 -28.16 2.27 29.87
N LEU A 518 -28.20 2.92 28.70
CA LEU A 518 -28.58 4.33 28.50
C LEU A 518 -30.06 4.51 28.10
N GLY A 519 -30.83 3.43 27.93
CA GLY A 519 -32.20 3.45 27.43
C GLY A 519 -32.36 3.78 25.94
N MET A 520 -31.27 4.04 25.21
CA MET A 520 -31.31 4.38 23.77
C MET A 520 -31.82 3.22 22.91
N ALA A 521 -31.47 1.98 23.27
CA ALA A 521 -31.91 0.79 22.56
C ALA A 521 -33.37 0.38 22.89
N THR A 522 -33.98 0.96 23.93
CA THR A 522 -35.33 0.61 24.39
C THR A 522 -36.36 1.75 24.25
N SER A 523 -35.93 3.00 24.05
CA SER A 523 -36.86 4.13 23.85
C SER A 523 -37.60 4.10 22.51
N GLY A 524 -37.02 3.47 21.49
CA GLY A 524 -37.53 3.52 20.11
C GLY A 524 -37.32 4.85 19.40
N GLU A 525 -36.58 5.79 20.00
CA GLU A 525 -36.19 7.07 19.38
C GLU A 525 -34.90 6.96 18.55
N TYR A 526 -34.13 5.87 18.71
CA TYR A 526 -32.87 5.62 18.02
C TYR A 526 -32.93 4.37 17.15
N VAL A 527 -32.17 4.37 16.06
CA VAL A 527 -31.88 3.19 15.23
C VAL A 527 -30.38 3.01 15.08
N PHE A 528 -29.92 1.78 15.29
CA PHE A 528 -28.54 1.38 15.10
C PHE A 528 -28.43 0.56 13.81
N ILE A 529 -27.51 0.93 12.92
CA ILE A 529 -27.22 0.16 11.69
C ILE A 529 -25.78 -0.31 11.76
N ASN A 530 -25.56 -1.59 12.03
CA ASN A 530 -24.23 -2.21 11.95
C ASN A 530 -23.89 -2.58 10.50
N ILE A 531 -22.65 -2.30 10.10
CA ILE A 531 -22.07 -2.72 8.83
C ILE A 531 -21.13 -3.89 9.12
N ASP A 532 -21.59 -5.13 8.89
CA ASP A 532 -20.72 -6.30 8.91
C ASP A 532 -20.58 -6.90 7.50
N VAL A 533 -19.65 -6.28 6.76
CA VAL A 533 -19.12 -6.82 5.50
C VAL A 533 -18.04 -7.87 5.77
N SER A 534 -17.58 -8.06 7.02
CA SER A 534 -16.33 -8.75 7.33
C SER A 534 -16.48 -10.25 7.64
N THR A 535 -17.46 -10.63 8.44
CA THR A 535 -17.53 -12.02 8.95
C THR A 535 -18.16 -12.99 7.94
N GLY A 536 -19.13 -12.53 7.16
CA GLY A 536 -20.05 -13.42 6.42
C GLY A 536 -20.92 -14.30 7.33
N SER A 537 -20.87 -14.06 8.65
CA SER A 537 -21.56 -14.86 9.65
C SER A 537 -23.00 -14.38 9.74
N HIS A 538 -23.88 -15.05 8.99
CA HIS A 538 -25.30 -15.09 9.26
C HIS A 538 -25.56 -15.95 10.52
N ALA A 539 -24.88 -15.62 11.62
CA ALA A 539 -25.24 -16.12 12.93
C ALA A 539 -26.69 -15.73 13.17
N GLU A 540 -27.57 -16.72 13.32
CA GLU A 540 -29.00 -16.46 13.48
C GLU A 540 -29.28 -15.67 14.77
N GLN A 541 -28.38 -15.79 15.77
CA GLN A 541 -28.51 -15.21 17.09
C GLN A 541 -27.21 -14.47 17.51
N PRO A 542 -26.86 -13.34 16.85
CA PRO A 542 -25.57 -12.66 17.04
C PRO A 542 -25.40 -12.00 18.42
N TRP A 543 -26.46 -11.95 19.22
CA TRP A 543 -26.48 -11.47 20.61
C TRP A 543 -26.20 -12.59 21.64
N ILE A 544 -25.88 -13.81 21.24
CA ILE A 544 -25.55 -14.90 22.17
C ILE A 544 -24.03 -15.08 22.27
N ARG A 545 -23.52 -15.34 23.48
CA ARG A 545 -22.17 -15.85 23.73
C ARG A 545 -22.24 -17.07 24.64
N ALA A 546 -21.58 -18.15 24.23
CA ALA A 546 -21.55 -19.43 24.96
C ALA A 546 -20.67 -19.40 26.22
N ASN A 547 -19.72 -18.45 26.30
CA ASN A 547 -18.85 -18.27 27.45
C ASN A 547 -19.49 -17.42 28.57
N ASP A 548 -20.61 -16.75 28.29
CA ASP A 548 -21.27 -15.87 29.26
C ASP A 548 -22.11 -16.72 30.23
N THR A 549 -21.60 -16.87 31.45
CA THR A 549 -22.27 -17.63 32.52
C THR A 549 -23.59 -17.00 33.00
N ASN A 550 -23.87 -15.76 32.62
CA ASN A 550 -25.09 -15.02 32.95
C ASN A 550 -26.07 -14.99 31.75
N ASN A 551 -27.07 -15.86 31.75
CA ASN A 551 -28.18 -15.82 30.78
C ASN A 551 -28.88 -14.45 30.71
N GLU A 552 -28.88 -13.67 31.81
CA GLU A 552 -29.42 -12.31 31.84
C GLU A 552 -28.73 -11.35 30.85
N GLU A 553 -27.42 -11.48 30.61
CA GLU A 553 -26.71 -10.57 29.71
C GLU A 553 -27.00 -10.90 28.24
N ASN A 554 -27.17 -12.18 27.92
CA ASN A 554 -27.68 -12.61 26.61
C ASN A 554 -29.10 -12.10 26.35
N GLU A 555 -30.01 -12.06 27.34
CA GLU A 555 -31.35 -11.48 27.18
C GLU A 555 -31.34 -9.94 27.14
N LYS A 556 -30.47 -9.25 27.90
CA LYS A 556 -30.26 -7.79 27.78
C LYS A 556 -29.73 -7.43 26.39
N ALA A 557 -28.78 -8.19 25.86
CA ALA A 557 -28.27 -8.02 24.49
C ALA A 557 -29.37 -8.27 23.45
N LYS A 558 -30.18 -9.33 23.61
CA LYS A 558 -31.34 -9.63 22.75
C LYS A 558 -32.35 -8.49 22.69
N GLU A 559 -32.68 -7.89 23.84
CA GLU A 559 -33.56 -6.72 23.88
C GLU A 559 -32.92 -5.51 23.18
N ALA A 560 -31.64 -5.24 23.44
CA ALA A 560 -30.92 -4.16 22.76
C ALA A 560 -30.89 -4.33 21.23
N TYR A 561 -30.71 -5.56 20.75
CA TYR A 561 -30.62 -5.88 19.33
C TYR A 561 -31.96 -5.66 18.57
N ARG A 562 -33.08 -5.42 19.25
CA ARG A 562 -34.34 -4.96 18.60
C ARG A 562 -34.18 -3.59 17.92
N ALA A 563 -33.34 -2.71 18.48
CA ALA A 563 -33.01 -1.41 17.88
C ALA A 563 -31.86 -1.49 16.85
N LEU A 564 -31.23 -2.66 16.71
CA LEU A 564 -30.19 -2.92 15.72
C LEU A 564 -30.80 -3.40 14.40
N LYS A 565 -30.15 -3.03 13.29
CA LYS A 565 -30.28 -3.61 11.96
C LYS A 565 -28.87 -3.88 11.45
N THR A 566 -28.65 -4.98 10.73
CA THR A 566 -27.30 -5.32 10.23
C THR A 566 -27.29 -5.35 8.71
N ILE A 567 -26.42 -4.55 8.09
CA ILE A 567 -26.08 -4.65 6.68
C ILE A 567 -24.97 -5.68 6.53
N SER A 568 -25.22 -6.72 5.74
CA SER A 568 -24.22 -7.74 5.36
C SER A 568 -24.18 -7.92 3.85
N LEU A 569 -23.14 -8.59 3.34
CA LEU A 569 -23.15 -9.11 1.97
C LEU A 569 -24.24 -10.17 1.82
N ARG A 570 -24.95 -10.17 0.69
CA ARG A 570 -26.05 -11.12 0.46
C ARG A 570 -25.51 -12.52 0.18
N ARG A 571 -25.94 -13.50 0.98
CA ARG A 571 -25.70 -14.93 0.75
C ARG A 571 -26.73 -15.47 -0.24
N SER A 572 -26.39 -16.58 -0.92
CA SER A 572 -27.30 -17.24 -1.85
C SER A 572 -28.13 -18.30 -1.14
N ASP A 573 -29.47 -18.15 -1.13
CA ASP A 573 -30.40 -19.14 -0.57
C ASP A 573 -30.60 -20.37 -1.48
N LEU A 574 -30.00 -20.35 -2.68
CA LEU A 574 -30.06 -21.40 -3.69
C LEU A 574 -29.59 -22.75 -3.14
N GLU A 575 -30.29 -23.82 -3.51
CA GLU A 575 -29.95 -25.17 -3.07
C GLU A 575 -28.61 -25.64 -3.67
N GLU A 576 -28.29 -25.15 -4.86
CA GLU A 576 -26.99 -25.30 -5.52
C GLU A 576 -25.84 -24.75 -4.66
N TYR A 577 -26.03 -23.61 -3.99
CA TYR A 577 -25.02 -23.01 -3.12
C TYR A 577 -24.78 -23.87 -1.86
N LYS A 578 -25.84 -24.38 -1.24
CA LYS A 578 -25.74 -25.28 -0.07
C LYS A 578 -25.04 -26.59 -0.44
N ASN A 579 -25.39 -27.17 -1.59
CA ASN A 579 -24.73 -28.37 -2.11
C ASN A 579 -23.26 -28.13 -2.45
N PHE A 580 -22.90 -26.96 -2.98
CA PHE A 580 -21.50 -26.56 -3.14
C PHE A 580 -20.77 -26.42 -1.80
N GLU A 581 -21.36 -25.76 -0.81
CA GLU A 581 -20.78 -25.60 0.52
C GLU A 581 -20.51 -26.95 1.20
N LEU A 582 -21.44 -27.91 1.09
CA LEU A 582 -21.26 -29.29 1.55
C LEU A 582 -20.10 -29.99 0.81
N ARG A 583 -20.04 -29.93 -0.53
CA ARG A 583 -18.93 -30.50 -1.32
C ARG A 583 -17.57 -29.89 -0.95
N VAL A 584 -17.53 -28.58 -0.66
CA VAL A 584 -16.31 -27.88 -0.25
C VAL A 584 -15.87 -28.27 1.16
N LYS A 585 -16.81 -28.40 2.12
CA LYS A 585 -16.51 -28.88 3.48
C LYS A 585 -16.02 -30.33 3.46
N GLU A 586 -16.67 -31.20 2.68
CA GLU A 586 -16.21 -32.58 2.44
C GLU A 586 -14.80 -32.60 1.83
N ARG A 587 -14.53 -31.77 0.81
CA ARG A 587 -13.20 -31.66 0.18
C ARG A 587 -12.14 -31.15 1.15
N ALA A 588 -12.49 -30.24 2.05
CA ALA A 588 -11.59 -29.69 3.06
C ALA A 588 -11.12 -30.76 4.05
N GLU A 589 -12.02 -31.63 4.51
CA GLU A 589 -11.63 -32.72 5.39
C GLU A 589 -10.94 -33.86 4.62
N LEU A 590 -11.55 -34.43 3.59
CA LEU A 590 -11.04 -35.62 2.90
C LEU A 590 -9.66 -35.44 2.24
N LYS A 591 -9.36 -34.24 1.73
CA LYS A 591 -8.10 -33.97 1.00
C LYS A 591 -7.10 -33.13 1.79
N TYR A 592 -7.55 -32.32 2.74
CA TYR A 592 -6.69 -31.38 3.47
C TYR A 592 -6.71 -31.56 5.00
N ASN A 593 -7.50 -32.49 5.56
CA ASN A 593 -7.63 -32.75 7.00
C ASN A 593 -7.85 -31.46 7.81
N TYR A 594 -8.67 -30.54 7.28
CA TYR A 594 -8.76 -29.16 7.74
C TYR A 594 -9.02 -29.02 9.25
N THR A 595 -9.97 -29.78 9.81
CA THR A 595 -10.30 -29.72 11.24
C THR A 595 -9.14 -30.21 12.12
N ASN A 596 -8.38 -31.21 11.66
CA ASN A 596 -7.21 -31.73 12.38
C ASN A 596 -6.01 -30.75 12.34
N ILE A 597 -5.80 -30.06 11.22
CA ILE A 597 -4.71 -29.07 11.08
C ILE A 597 -5.02 -27.76 11.83
N THR A 598 -6.28 -27.30 11.80
CA THR A 598 -6.64 -25.96 12.32
C THR A 598 -7.26 -25.96 13.71
N GLY A 599 -7.72 -27.11 14.22
CA GLY A 599 -8.46 -27.21 15.48
C GLY A 599 -9.83 -26.51 15.46
N LYS A 600 -10.35 -26.19 14.27
CA LYS A 600 -11.63 -25.52 14.04
C LYS A 600 -12.41 -26.25 12.94
N ASP A 601 -13.73 -26.21 13.02
CA ASP A 601 -14.60 -26.64 11.94
C ASP A 601 -14.38 -25.80 10.66
N TYR A 602 -14.56 -26.41 9.48
CA TYR A 602 -14.58 -25.65 8.22
C TYR A 602 -15.84 -24.76 8.16
N GLU A 603 -15.63 -23.45 8.04
CA GLU A 603 -16.63 -22.40 7.83
C GLU A 603 -16.38 -21.69 6.50
N MET A 604 -17.44 -21.54 5.69
CA MET A 604 -17.40 -20.78 4.43
C MET A 604 -17.87 -19.33 4.65
N ASN A 605 -17.20 -18.38 4.02
CA ASN A 605 -17.65 -16.99 3.89
C ASN A 605 -17.77 -16.56 2.42
N ASN A 606 -18.44 -15.44 2.17
CA ASN A 606 -18.74 -14.97 0.81
C ASN A 606 -17.46 -14.63 -0.01
N PHE A 607 -16.35 -14.30 0.65
CA PHE A 607 -15.05 -14.03 0.01
C PHE A 607 -14.32 -15.30 -0.44
N ILE A 608 -14.58 -16.42 0.25
CA ILE A 608 -14.10 -17.75 -0.09
C ILE A 608 -14.90 -18.31 -1.27
N SER A 609 -16.25 -18.23 -1.23
CA SER A 609 -17.08 -18.73 -2.34
C SER A 609 -16.94 -17.90 -3.62
N ALA A 610 -16.65 -16.59 -3.53
CA ALA A 610 -16.36 -15.75 -4.69
C ALA A 610 -15.11 -16.18 -5.50
N PHE A 611 -14.21 -17.03 -4.97
CA PHE A 611 -13.13 -17.61 -5.78
C PHE A 611 -13.64 -18.66 -6.79
N TYR A 612 -14.75 -19.35 -6.50
CA TYR A 612 -15.39 -20.24 -7.48
C TYR A 612 -15.85 -19.45 -8.70
N ASP A 613 -16.56 -18.34 -8.45
CA ASP A 613 -17.04 -17.43 -9.50
C ASP A 613 -15.88 -16.77 -10.26
N ALA A 614 -14.74 -16.53 -9.61
CA ALA A 614 -13.53 -16.00 -10.24
C ALA A 614 -12.89 -16.99 -11.23
N VAL A 615 -12.75 -18.26 -10.83
CA VAL A 615 -12.24 -19.34 -11.69
C VAL A 615 -13.18 -19.60 -12.84
N LEU A 616 -14.50 -19.59 -12.60
CA LEU A 616 -15.52 -19.75 -13.64
C LEU A 616 -15.50 -18.61 -14.67
N LEU A 617 -15.44 -17.35 -14.20
CA LEU A 617 -15.32 -16.16 -15.07
C LEU A 617 -14.05 -16.22 -15.94
N TYR A 618 -12.91 -16.58 -15.33
CA TYR A 618 -11.65 -16.73 -16.06
C TYR A 618 -11.73 -17.85 -17.10
N ALA A 619 -12.27 -19.01 -16.74
CA ALA A 619 -12.40 -20.16 -17.65
C ALA A 619 -13.29 -19.83 -18.86
N ILE A 620 -14.39 -19.12 -18.65
CA ILE A 620 -15.30 -18.67 -19.73
C ILE A 620 -14.57 -17.68 -20.66
N ALA A 621 -13.96 -16.63 -20.12
CA ALA A 621 -13.27 -15.62 -20.93
C ALA A 621 -12.03 -16.18 -21.65
N LEU A 622 -11.32 -17.14 -21.05
CA LEU A 622 -10.21 -17.87 -21.66
C LEU A 622 -10.70 -18.75 -22.83
N ASN A 623 -11.79 -19.50 -22.65
CA ASN A 623 -12.40 -20.31 -23.72
C ASN A 623 -12.82 -19.42 -24.90
N GLU A 624 -13.53 -18.30 -24.64
CA GLU A 624 -13.91 -17.32 -25.66
C GLU A 624 -12.71 -16.67 -26.36
N THR A 625 -11.58 -16.48 -25.66
CA THR A 625 -10.33 -15.97 -26.26
C THR A 625 -9.72 -16.98 -27.22
N ILE A 626 -9.66 -18.25 -26.81
CA ILE A 626 -9.15 -19.37 -27.64
C ILE A 626 -10.05 -19.61 -28.86
N GLN A 627 -11.37 -19.61 -28.70
CA GLN A 627 -12.34 -19.72 -29.80
C GLN A 627 -12.23 -18.55 -30.79
N SER A 628 -11.82 -17.36 -30.32
CA SER A 628 -11.56 -16.19 -31.19
C SER A 628 -10.23 -16.28 -31.95
N GLY A 629 -9.43 -17.33 -31.77
CA GLY A 629 -8.08 -17.45 -32.36
C GLY A 629 -7.06 -16.45 -31.80
N LEU A 630 -7.33 -15.87 -30.62
CA LEU A 630 -6.43 -14.90 -29.97
C LEU A 630 -5.49 -15.58 -28.98
N ASP A 631 -4.38 -14.91 -28.67
CA ASP A 631 -3.39 -15.40 -27.71
C ASP A 631 -3.99 -15.56 -26.30
N PRO A 632 -4.04 -16.80 -25.73
CA PRO A 632 -4.54 -17.05 -24.39
C PRO A 632 -3.62 -16.54 -23.27
N ARG A 633 -2.46 -15.96 -23.60
CA ARG A 633 -1.55 -15.29 -22.66
C ARG A 633 -1.68 -13.75 -22.68
N ASN A 634 -2.57 -13.20 -23.50
CA ASN A 634 -2.82 -11.77 -23.55
C ASN A 634 -3.88 -11.37 -22.51
N GLY A 635 -3.43 -10.81 -21.38
CA GLY A 635 -4.31 -10.44 -20.28
C GLY A 635 -5.34 -9.36 -20.64
N HIS A 636 -5.05 -8.47 -21.60
CA HIS A 636 -6.03 -7.49 -22.08
C HIS A 636 -7.18 -8.15 -22.87
N ASN A 637 -6.89 -9.17 -23.70
CA ASN A 637 -7.89 -9.92 -24.47
C ASN A 637 -8.83 -10.74 -23.58
N ILE A 638 -8.32 -11.30 -22.48
CA ILE A 638 -9.13 -12.00 -21.48
C ILE A 638 -9.92 -10.99 -20.66
N THR A 639 -9.28 -9.95 -20.12
CA THR A 639 -9.92 -8.96 -19.23
C THR A 639 -11.06 -8.21 -19.92
N SER A 640 -10.88 -7.83 -21.19
CA SER A 640 -11.95 -7.21 -21.99
C SER A 640 -13.16 -8.14 -22.24
N ARG A 641 -12.98 -9.46 -22.18
CA ARG A 641 -14.07 -10.46 -22.19
C ARG A 641 -14.67 -10.74 -20.81
N MET A 642 -14.05 -10.28 -19.72
CA MET A 642 -14.58 -10.47 -18.36
C MET A 642 -15.45 -9.31 -17.88
N TRP A 643 -15.26 -8.11 -18.42
CA TRP A 643 -15.93 -6.89 -17.96
C TRP A 643 -17.21 -6.60 -18.76
N GLY A 644 -18.17 -5.92 -18.15
CA GLY A 644 -19.44 -5.56 -18.80
C GLY A 644 -20.36 -6.73 -19.12
N ARG A 645 -20.24 -7.86 -18.40
CA ARG A 645 -21.02 -9.09 -18.64
C ARG A 645 -21.75 -9.58 -17.39
N THR A 646 -22.71 -10.46 -17.61
CA THR A 646 -23.33 -11.27 -16.54
C THR A 646 -23.19 -12.75 -16.87
N PHE A 647 -22.95 -13.58 -15.87
CA PHE A 647 -22.94 -15.04 -15.96
C PHE A 647 -23.62 -15.67 -14.73
N VAL A 648 -23.99 -16.94 -14.82
CA VAL A 648 -24.51 -17.70 -13.67
C VAL A 648 -23.31 -18.32 -12.94
N GLY A 649 -23.06 -17.86 -11.71
CA GLY A 649 -22.09 -18.41 -10.78
C GLY A 649 -22.78 -19.16 -9.64
N ILE A 650 -22.00 -19.64 -8.67
CA ILE A 650 -22.57 -20.35 -7.51
C ILE A 650 -23.28 -19.40 -6.55
N THR A 651 -22.85 -18.13 -6.50
CA THR A 651 -23.53 -17.05 -5.77
C THR A 651 -24.72 -16.46 -6.55
N GLY A 652 -25.26 -17.18 -7.53
CA GLY A 652 -26.35 -16.74 -8.42
C GLY A 652 -25.84 -15.94 -9.61
N ASN A 653 -26.62 -14.94 -10.06
CA ASN A 653 -26.22 -14.10 -11.19
C ASN A 653 -25.07 -13.16 -10.79
N VAL A 654 -23.89 -13.38 -11.40
CA VAL A 654 -22.69 -12.56 -11.19
C VAL A 654 -22.57 -11.57 -12.34
N SER A 655 -22.84 -10.29 -12.06
CA SER A 655 -22.68 -9.19 -13.01
C SER A 655 -21.40 -8.41 -12.71
N ILE A 656 -20.50 -8.31 -13.69
CA ILE A 656 -19.28 -7.49 -13.66
C ILE A 656 -19.53 -6.24 -14.51
N ASP A 657 -19.30 -5.05 -13.95
CA ASP A 657 -19.50 -3.79 -14.67
C ASP A 657 -18.41 -3.53 -15.72
N HIS A 658 -18.57 -2.46 -16.52
CA HIS A 658 -17.56 -2.07 -17.52
C HIS A 658 -16.24 -1.55 -16.90
N ASN A 659 -16.20 -1.32 -15.59
CA ASN A 659 -14.98 -1.03 -14.85
C ASN A 659 -14.28 -2.32 -14.38
N GLY A 660 -14.89 -3.50 -14.47
CA GLY A 660 -14.33 -4.74 -13.92
C GLY A 660 -14.61 -4.98 -12.44
N ASP A 661 -15.57 -4.25 -11.88
CA ASP A 661 -16.03 -4.43 -10.50
C ASP A 661 -17.35 -5.20 -10.49
N ARG A 662 -17.48 -6.22 -9.62
CA ARG A 662 -18.76 -6.91 -9.42
C ARG A 662 -19.80 -5.94 -8.85
N TYR A 663 -21.03 -6.01 -9.39
CA TYR A 663 -22.19 -5.45 -8.71
C TYR A 663 -22.51 -6.29 -7.47
N SER A 664 -22.12 -5.80 -6.28
CA SER A 664 -22.37 -6.47 -5.00
C SER A 664 -23.81 -6.26 -4.54
N ASP A 665 -24.50 -7.35 -4.23
CA ASP A 665 -25.80 -7.37 -3.57
C ASP A 665 -25.60 -7.47 -2.04
N TYR A 666 -26.46 -6.77 -1.30
CA TYR A 666 -26.35 -6.63 0.17
C TYR A 666 -27.71 -6.90 0.84
N SER A 667 -27.69 -7.61 1.96
CA SER A 667 -28.87 -7.88 2.80
C SER A 667 -28.96 -6.86 3.92
N LEU A 668 -30.19 -6.46 4.26
CA LEU A 668 -30.54 -5.79 5.51
C LEU A 668 -31.23 -6.81 6.41
N LEU A 669 -30.55 -7.17 7.49
CA LEU A 669 -30.98 -8.14 8.47
C LEU A 669 -31.62 -7.46 9.69
N ASP A 670 -32.68 -8.07 10.22
CA ASP A 670 -33.44 -7.58 11.37
C ASP A 670 -33.88 -8.75 12.27
N LEU A 671 -34.09 -8.49 13.56
CA LEU A 671 -34.56 -9.47 14.55
C LEU A 671 -36.06 -9.73 14.37
N ASP A 672 -36.44 -10.91 13.88
CA ASP A 672 -37.83 -11.36 13.95
C ASP A 672 -38.16 -11.79 15.40
N PRO A 673 -39.08 -11.09 16.10
CA PRO A 673 -39.44 -11.41 17.48
C PRO A 673 -40.25 -12.71 17.61
N LYS A 674 -40.79 -13.26 16.51
CA LYS A 674 -41.53 -14.54 16.47
C LYS A 674 -40.58 -15.72 16.33
N GLN A 675 -39.59 -15.61 15.44
CA GLN A 675 -38.59 -16.65 15.20
C GLN A 675 -37.40 -16.60 16.17
N ASN A 676 -37.18 -15.45 16.83
CA ASN A 676 -36.01 -15.20 17.69
C ASN A 676 -34.69 -15.41 16.92
N LYS A 677 -34.62 -14.86 15.70
CA LYS A 677 -33.49 -14.93 14.76
C LYS A 677 -33.35 -13.63 13.96
N PHE A 678 -32.15 -13.31 13.49
CA PHE A 678 -31.95 -12.29 12.44
C PHE A 678 -32.29 -12.86 11.06
N VAL A 679 -33.13 -12.15 10.30
CA VAL A 679 -33.64 -12.56 8.98
C VAL A 679 -33.52 -11.44 7.95
N GLU A 680 -33.44 -11.77 6.65
CA GLU A 680 -33.44 -10.77 5.58
C GLU A 680 -34.83 -10.12 5.43
N VAL A 681 -34.94 -8.85 5.83
CA VAL A 681 -36.17 -8.05 5.66
C VAL A 681 -36.15 -7.23 4.37
N ALA A 682 -34.97 -6.88 3.88
CA ALA A 682 -34.79 -6.23 2.58
C ALA A 682 -33.42 -6.59 1.99
N TYR A 683 -33.28 -6.50 0.66
CA TYR A 683 -31.99 -6.56 0.00
C TYR A 683 -31.84 -5.45 -1.04
N TYR A 684 -30.62 -4.99 -1.21
CA TYR A 684 -30.25 -4.07 -2.27
C TYR A 684 -29.53 -4.82 -3.37
N SER A 685 -30.05 -4.67 -4.59
CA SER A 685 -29.44 -5.24 -5.79
C SER A 685 -28.51 -4.21 -6.43
N GLY A 686 -27.22 -4.52 -6.47
CA GLY A 686 -26.17 -3.63 -6.96
C GLY A 686 -26.31 -3.30 -8.45
N ALA A 687 -26.72 -4.28 -9.25
CA ALA A 687 -26.87 -4.14 -10.70
C ALA A 687 -28.08 -3.28 -11.09
N SER A 688 -29.18 -3.35 -10.32
CA SER A 688 -30.39 -2.54 -10.56
C SER A 688 -30.43 -1.23 -9.77
N ASN A 689 -29.56 -1.05 -8.77
CA ASN A 689 -29.54 0.10 -7.85
C ASN A 689 -30.91 0.32 -7.17
N GLN A 690 -31.52 -0.77 -6.70
CA GLN A 690 -32.84 -0.81 -6.05
C GLN A 690 -32.77 -1.54 -4.71
N LEU A 691 -33.40 -0.95 -3.68
CA LEU A 691 -33.66 -1.58 -2.38
C LEU A 691 -35.04 -2.26 -2.42
N LYS A 692 -35.05 -3.59 -2.49
CA LYS A 692 -36.24 -4.44 -2.53
C LYS A 692 -36.56 -4.97 -1.14
N THR A 693 -37.84 -5.15 -0.83
CA THR A 693 -38.31 -5.60 0.49
C THR A 693 -38.82 -7.03 0.39
N VAL A 694 -38.49 -7.84 1.40
CA VAL A 694 -38.81 -9.29 1.48
C VAL A 694 -39.64 -9.59 2.73
N GLY A 695 -39.38 -8.89 3.83
CA GLY A 695 -40.09 -9.01 5.10
C GLY A 695 -40.41 -7.65 5.74
N GLU A 696 -41.01 -7.70 6.93
CA GLU A 696 -41.41 -6.53 7.71
C GLU A 696 -40.25 -6.02 8.58
N LEU A 697 -39.97 -4.71 8.56
CA LEU A 697 -38.97 -4.10 9.44
C LEU A 697 -39.58 -3.82 10.82
N HIS A 698 -38.95 -4.36 11.87
CA HIS A 698 -39.42 -4.26 13.24
C HIS A 698 -38.82 -3.02 13.94
N TRP A 699 -39.69 -2.22 14.54
CA TRP A 699 -39.31 -0.99 15.24
C TRP A 699 -39.76 -1.02 16.70
N VAL A 700 -38.86 -0.70 17.63
CA VAL A 700 -39.16 -0.68 19.07
C VAL A 700 -40.33 0.27 19.41
N GLY A 701 -40.38 1.43 18.76
CA GLY A 701 -41.48 2.40 18.88
C GLY A 701 -42.67 2.14 17.93
N GLY A 702 -42.75 0.98 17.28
CA GLY A 702 -43.81 0.63 16.31
C GLY A 702 -43.75 1.36 14.95
N LYS A 703 -42.83 2.31 14.79
CA LYS A 703 -42.58 3.10 13.56
C LYS A 703 -41.09 3.41 13.43
N PRO A 704 -40.57 3.70 12.23
CA PRO A 704 -39.20 4.18 12.08
C PRO A 704 -38.96 5.47 12.88
N PRO A 705 -37.80 5.64 13.52
CA PRO A 705 -37.42 6.90 14.16
C PRO A 705 -37.40 8.08 13.19
N THR A 706 -37.83 9.24 13.65
CA THR A 706 -37.75 10.49 12.88
C THR A 706 -36.32 11.01 12.88
N ASP A 707 -35.88 11.59 11.76
CA ASP A 707 -34.54 12.16 11.56
C ASP A 707 -34.12 13.18 12.64
N LEU A 708 -35.08 13.97 13.10
CA LEU A 708 -34.95 14.91 14.21
C LEU A 708 -35.88 14.49 15.37
N PRO A 709 -35.47 14.66 16.63
CA PRO A 709 -36.38 14.57 17.77
C PRO A 709 -37.37 15.74 17.73
N ILE A 710 -38.55 15.56 18.34
CA ILE A 710 -39.70 16.47 18.22
C ILE A 710 -39.34 17.93 18.58
N CYS A 711 -38.53 18.14 19.62
CA CYS A 711 -38.09 19.48 20.04
C CYS A 711 -36.81 19.99 19.36
N GLY A 712 -36.18 19.20 18.48
CA GLY A 712 -34.82 19.42 17.97
C GLY A 712 -33.73 19.21 19.03
N TYR A 713 -32.49 18.95 18.61
CA TYR A 713 -31.36 18.72 19.54
C TYR A 713 -31.08 19.94 20.44
N ASP A 714 -31.17 21.16 19.89
CA ASP A 714 -31.07 22.42 20.65
C ASP A 714 -32.28 22.70 21.57
N LYS A 715 -33.30 21.83 21.56
CA LYS A 715 -34.62 22.02 22.22
C LYS A 715 -35.39 23.26 21.76
N SER A 716 -34.96 23.89 20.66
CA SER A 716 -35.50 25.15 20.12
C SER A 716 -36.92 25.06 19.57
N LYS A 717 -37.44 23.85 19.31
CA LYS A 717 -38.84 23.60 18.91
C LYS A 717 -39.75 23.17 20.08
N CYS A 718 -39.20 22.94 21.28
CA CYS A 718 -40.02 22.70 22.47
C CYS A 718 -40.75 24.00 22.85
N PRO A 719 -42.02 23.94 23.30
CA PRO A 719 -42.70 25.11 23.83
C PRO A 719 -42.00 25.55 25.13
N GLY A 720 -41.31 26.69 25.08
CA GLY A 720 -40.74 27.32 26.27
C GLY A 720 -41.85 27.73 27.26
N TYR A 721 -41.52 27.81 28.55
CA TYR A 721 -42.47 28.27 29.57
C TYR A 721 -43.05 29.64 29.15
N PRO A 722 -44.39 29.76 29.03
CA PRO A 722 -45.00 30.97 28.51
C PRO A 722 -44.70 32.16 29.42
N LEU A 723 -44.54 33.34 28.83
CA LEU A 723 -43.95 34.51 29.48
C LEU A 723 -44.63 34.92 30.79
N HIS A 724 -45.93 34.60 30.96
CA HIS A 724 -46.66 34.80 32.22
C HIS A 724 -46.09 34.01 33.41
N VAL A 725 -45.45 32.84 33.21
CA VAL A 725 -44.81 32.07 34.31
C VAL A 725 -43.62 32.83 34.88
N TYR A 726 -42.79 33.42 34.01
CA TYR A 726 -41.68 34.28 34.44
C TYR A 726 -42.16 35.58 35.10
N LEU A 727 -43.26 36.18 34.60
CA LEU A 727 -43.89 37.33 35.25
C LEU A 727 -44.47 36.99 36.63
N LEU A 728 -45.10 35.83 36.81
CA LEU A 728 -45.62 35.37 38.10
C LEU A 728 -44.50 35.10 39.11
N MET A 729 -43.41 34.45 38.70
CA MET A 729 -42.23 34.26 39.56
C MET A 729 -41.57 35.60 39.92
N GLY A 730 -41.47 36.53 38.96
CA GLY A 730 -40.95 37.87 39.17
C GLY A 730 -41.82 38.70 40.13
N SER A 731 -43.15 38.65 39.98
CA SER A 731 -44.08 39.35 40.87
C SER A 731 -44.09 38.76 42.27
N ALA A 732 -44.03 37.43 42.43
CA ALA A 732 -43.92 36.78 43.73
C ALA A 732 -42.63 37.18 44.46
N LEU A 733 -41.49 37.22 43.75
CA LEU A 733 -40.22 37.70 44.32
C LEU A 733 -40.29 39.18 44.71
N LEU A 734 -40.90 40.02 43.88
CA LEU A 734 -41.06 41.46 44.14
C LEU A 734 -42.01 41.73 45.31
N ILE A 735 -43.10 40.97 45.43
CA ILE A 735 -44.00 41.00 46.60
C ILE A 735 -43.25 40.58 47.87
N LEU A 736 -42.44 39.51 47.84
CA LEU A 736 -41.63 39.09 48.98
C LEU A 736 -40.61 40.17 49.40
N VAL A 737 -39.99 40.86 48.44
CA VAL A 737 -39.09 42.00 48.72
C VAL A 737 -39.87 43.19 49.31
N LEU A 738 -41.04 43.54 48.76
CA LEU A 738 -41.88 44.61 49.30
C LEU A 738 -42.39 44.30 50.71
N VAL A 739 -42.81 43.06 50.99
CA VAL A 739 -43.20 42.61 52.35
C VAL A 739 -42.00 42.65 53.29
N GLY A 740 -40.81 42.21 52.86
CA GLY A 740 -39.58 42.30 53.64
C GLY A 740 -39.19 43.74 53.98
N LEU A 741 -39.28 44.65 53.00
CA LEU A 741 -39.06 46.09 53.19
C LEU A 741 -40.12 46.70 54.09
N PHE A 742 -41.41 46.35 53.93
CA PHE A 742 -42.49 46.83 54.79
C PHE A 742 -42.27 46.40 56.24
N ILE A 743 -41.92 45.13 56.50
CA ILE A 743 -41.59 44.63 57.85
C ILE A 743 -40.36 45.36 58.41
N PHE A 744 -39.34 45.63 57.60
CA PHE A 744 -38.15 46.38 58.02
C PHE A 744 -38.49 47.83 58.39
N PHE A 745 -39.21 48.56 57.54
CA PHE A 745 -39.63 49.94 57.81
C PHE A 745 -40.65 50.04 58.95
N TRP A 746 -41.59 49.10 59.06
CA TRP A 746 -42.53 49.03 60.18
C TRP A 746 -41.81 48.80 61.53
N ARG A 747 -40.85 47.86 61.56
CA ARG A 747 -40.02 47.60 62.75
C ARG A 747 -39.15 48.81 63.10
N ARG A 748 -38.60 49.50 62.11
CA ARG A 748 -37.84 50.74 62.30
C ARG A 748 -38.73 51.88 62.81
N TYR A 749 -39.91 52.08 62.24
CA TYR A 749 -40.87 53.11 62.65
C TYR A 749 -41.34 52.87 64.10
N LYS A 750 -41.62 51.62 64.47
CA LYS A 750 -41.95 51.27 65.86
C LYS A 750 -40.78 51.54 66.82
N LEU A 751 -39.54 51.19 66.44
CA LEU A 751 -38.33 51.55 67.21
C LEU A 751 -38.14 53.07 67.32
N GLU A 752 -38.43 53.85 66.28
CA GLU A 752 -38.34 55.31 66.33
C GLU A 752 -39.46 55.92 67.21
N GLN A 753 -40.65 55.32 67.30
CA GLN A 753 -41.66 55.69 68.30
C GLN A 753 -41.24 55.30 69.74
N GLU A 754 -40.65 54.13 69.94
CA GLU A 754 -40.12 53.70 71.24
C GLU A 754 -38.93 54.58 71.70
N LEU A 755 -38.13 55.11 70.76
CA LEU A 755 -37.12 56.13 71.01
C LEU A 755 -37.72 57.51 71.34
N ALA A 756 -38.76 57.93 70.61
CA ALA A 756 -39.46 59.20 70.86
C ALA A 756 -40.18 59.23 72.24
N ALA A 757 -40.52 58.06 72.80
CA ALA A 757 -41.10 57.94 74.13
C ALA A 757 -40.10 58.18 75.29
N MET A 758 -38.79 58.31 75.04
CA MET A 758 -37.78 58.54 76.08
C MET A 758 -37.58 60.03 76.41
N SER A 759 -38.64 60.70 76.87
CA SER A 759 -38.69 62.14 77.16
C SER A 759 -38.01 62.56 78.48
N TRP A 760 -36.75 62.13 78.71
CA TRP A 760 -35.98 62.50 79.91
C TRP A 760 -34.48 62.77 79.66
N LYS A 761 -34.09 63.05 78.40
CA LYS A 761 -32.70 63.38 78.04
C LYS A 761 -32.56 64.84 77.56
N ILE A 762 -32.45 65.74 78.53
CA ILE A 762 -32.25 67.19 78.33
C ILE A 762 -30.89 67.44 77.68
N ARG A 763 -30.82 68.47 76.81
CA ARG A 763 -29.57 68.92 76.17
C ARG A 763 -28.86 69.98 77.01
N TRP A 764 -27.54 70.04 76.92
CA TRP A 764 -26.73 70.93 77.76
C TRP A 764 -26.99 72.42 77.48
N GLU A 765 -27.40 72.73 76.25
CA GLU A 765 -27.73 74.08 75.77
C GLU A 765 -29.08 74.62 76.30
N GLU A 766 -29.79 73.85 77.12
CA GLU A 766 -31.11 74.20 77.69
C GLU A 766 -31.04 74.45 79.22
N LEU A 767 -29.84 74.71 79.77
CA LEU A 767 -29.57 74.95 81.20
C LEU A 767 -28.95 76.35 81.46
N ASP A 768 -29.77 77.40 81.44
CA ASP A 768 -29.36 78.77 81.79
C ASP A 768 -29.73 79.15 83.24
N GLY A 769 -28.85 79.93 83.89
CA GLY A 769 -28.99 80.35 85.30
C GLY A 769 -29.59 81.76 85.50
N GLU A 770 -30.21 81.99 86.65
CA GLU A 770 -30.94 83.23 86.96
C GLU A 770 -30.04 84.45 87.25
N GLU A 771 -29.53 85.16 86.24
CA GLU A 771 -29.14 86.58 86.44
C GLU A 771 -29.32 87.51 85.24
N SER A 772 -30.57 87.75 84.80
CA SER A 772 -30.87 88.78 83.78
C SER A 772 -32.20 89.55 83.88
N GLN A 773 -33.05 89.33 84.90
CA GLN A 773 -34.31 90.09 85.10
C GLN A 773 -34.11 91.55 85.61
N LYS A 774 -33.16 92.31 85.04
CA LYS A 774 -32.88 93.73 85.40
C LYS A 774 -32.81 94.69 84.19
N LYS A 775 -33.29 94.29 83.01
CA LYS A 775 -33.34 95.16 81.81
C LYS A 775 -34.72 95.42 81.18
N GLU A 776 -35.81 95.01 81.83
CA GLU A 776 -37.08 95.70 81.64
C GLU A 776 -37.06 97.11 82.27
N LYS A 777 -38.10 97.92 82.01
CA LYS A 777 -38.36 99.25 82.61
C LYS A 777 -37.44 100.42 82.16
N LYS A 778 -36.75 100.34 81.02
CA LYS A 778 -36.14 101.52 80.34
C LYS A 778 -36.34 101.59 78.81
N LYS A 779 -37.60 101.59 78.33
CA LYS A 779 -38.02 102.24 77.04
C LYS A 779 -39.56 102.25 76.81
N ALA A 780 -40.32 102.71 77.80
CA ALA A 780 -41.79 102.85 77.69
C ALA A 780 -42.30 104.19 78.26
N LYS A 781 -41.91 105.32 77.64
CA LYS A 781 -42.49 106.66 77.89
C LYS A 781 -42.13 107.62 76.74
N LYS A 782 -43.09 108.46 76.31
CA LYS A 782 -43.15 109.20 75.02
C LYS A 782 -43.35 108.23 73.82
N ARG A 783 -44.43 108.26 73.00
CA ARG A 783 -45.49 109.27 72.71
C ARG A 783 -44.89 110.55 72.09
N LYS A 784 -45.06 110.85 70.80
CA LYS A 784 -46.28 111.23 70.02
C LYS A 784 -45.98 111.07 68.50
N ASN A 785 -46.86 111.25 67.50
CA ASN A 785 -48.13 112.01 67.40
C ASN A 785 -49.05 111.50 66.25
N HIS A 786 -50.26 112.06 66.15
CA HIS A 786 -51.14 112.13 64.94
C HIS A 786 -50.50 113.02 63.83
N ASP A 787 -51.00 113.19 62.59
CA ASP A 787 -52.29 112.89 61.92
C ASP A 787 -52.11 112.84 60.37
N GLY A 788 -53.15 112.51 59.58
CA GLY A 788 -53.15 112.81 58.12
C GLY A 788 -54.12 112.00 57.24
N TYR A 789 -54.74 112.65 56.24
CA TYR A 789 -55.71 112.07 55.29
C TYR A 789 -55.14 111.98 53.86
N LEU A 790 -55.91 111.33 52.95
CA LEU A 790 -55.73 111.32 51.48
C LEU A 790 -55.70 112.74 50.85
N PRO A 791 -55.20 112.96 49.60
CA PRO A 791 -55.16 112.02 48.47
C PRO A 791 -53.88 111.99 47.58
N GLU A 792 -54.03 111.26 46.46
CA GLU A 792 -53.17 110.85 45.34
C GLU A 792 -52.22 111.88 44.66
N SER A 793 -50.98 111.45 44.34
CA SER A 793 -50.25 111.73 43.07
C SER A 793 -48.91 110.96 42.95
N ASP A 794 -48.53 110.62 41.71
CA ASP A 794 -47.25 110.00 41.27
C ASP A 794 -46.07 111.02 41.29
N PRO A 795 -44.74 110.70 41.13
CA PRO A 795 -44.20 109.73 40.15
C PRO A 795 -42.85 108.95 40.38
N LEU A 796 -42.70 107.83 39.67
CA LEU A 796 -41.50 107.34 38.91
C LEU A 796 -40.14 106.85 39.54
N LEU A 797 -39.82 105.57 39.24
CA LEU A 797 -38.49 104.97 38.86
C LEU A 797 -37.39 104.73 39.95
N ARG A 798 -36.43 103.78 39.81
CA ARG A 798 -36.07 102.85 38.70
C ARG A 798 -35.36 101.52 39.14
N SER A 799 -35.70 100.40 38.45
CA SER A 799 -34.82 99.29 37.93
C SER A 799 -33.89 98.46 38.85
N THR A 800 -33.63 97.14 38.71
CA THR A 800 -34.00 96.00 37.79
C THR A 800 -33.37 94.69 38.40
N SER A 801 -33.44 93.42 37.97
CA SER A 801 -34.11 92.50 36.98
C SER A 801 -33.53 91.08 37.25
N ARG A 802 -34.04 89.89 36.89
CA ARG A 802 -35.24 89.25 36.27
C ARG A 802 -35.22 87.75 36.74
N SER A 803 -36.23 86.86 36.67
CA SER A 803 -37.07 86.32 35.56
C SER A 803 -36.29 85.49 34.51
N SER A 804 -36.82 84.45 33.83
CA SER A 804 -38.15 83.78 33.75
C SER A 804 -38.09 82.57 32.75
N VAL A 805 -39.00 81.57 32.66
CA VAL A 805 -39.90 80.80 33.58
C VAL A 805 -40.73 79.78 32.73
N ASN A 806 -41.33 78.71 33.33
CA ASN A 806 -42.36 77.78 32.75
C ASN A 806 -41.98 76.82 31.60
N SER A 807 -42.85 75.91 31.08
CA SER A 807 -43.73 74.85 31.65
C SER A 807 -44.57 74.15 30.54
N ASP A 808 -45.26 73.02 30.84
CA ASP A 808 -46.36 72.37 30.04
C ASP A 808 -46.01 71.76 28.64
N LYS A 809 -46.73 70.82 27.99
CA LYS A 809 -47.71 69.74 28.36
C LYS A 809 -47.95 68.73 27.20
N PHE A 810 -48.37 67.51 27.53
CA PHE A 810 -49.25 66.52 26.82
C PHE A 810 -49.05 66.09 25.33
N ASP A 811 -49.30 64.78 25.09
CA ASP A 811 -49.96 64.10 23.95
C ASP A 811 -49.43 64.22 22.49
N GLU A 812 -49.72 63.33 21.52
CA GLU A 812 -50.02 61.86 21.49
C GLU A 812 -49.84 61.33 20.03
N GLU A 813 -49.60 60.02 19.85
CA GLU A 813 -49.67 59.16 18.64
C GLU A 813 -49.13 59.52 17.21
N SER A 814 -48.67 58.44 16.54
CA SER A 814 -48.87 58.09 15.10
C SER A 814 -47.74 58.18 14.02
N LEU A 815 -47.35 56.98 13.57
CA LEU A 815 -47.08 56.47 12.20
C LEU A 815 -46.08 57.07 11.15
N ILE A 816 -44.89 56.44 11.11
CA ILE A 816 -44.17 55.86 9.92
C ILE A 816 -43.66 56.81 8.77
N PRO A 817 -43.19 56.35 7.56
CA PRO A 817 -41.78 56.53 7.12
C PRO A 817 -41.53 57.44 5.89
N ILE A 818 -40.24 57.69 5.55
CA ILE A 818 -39.64 57.39 4.21
C ILE A 818 -38.12 57.69 4.12
N ARG A 819 -37.44 57.09 3.12
CA ARG A 819 -36.00 57.22 2.77
C ARG A 819 -35.65 58.60 2.17
N PHE A 820 -34.39 59.06 2.30
CA PHE A 820 -33.39 59.12 1.19
C PHE A 820 -32.14 60.00 1.46
N ARG A 821 -31.07 59.76 0.67
CA ARG A 821 -30.02 60.72 0.18
C ARG A 821 -29.08 61.33 1.24
N LEU A 822 -27.74 61.21 1.13
CA LEU A 822 -26.72 61.69 0.16
C LEU A 822 -26.01 62.99 0.62
N ARG A 823 -24.67 62.94 0.54
CA ARG A 823 -23.72 64.05 0.25
C ARG A 823 -23.69 65.33 1.12
N SER A 824 -22.54 65.46 1.79
CA SER A 824 -21.56 66.56 1.67
C SER A 824 -21.76 67.95 2.33
N SER A 825 -20.75 68.27 3.17
CA SER A 825 -19.89 69.47 3.15
C SER A 825 -20.38 70.85 3.61
N SER A 826 -19.91 71.22 4.81
CA SER A 826 -19.46 72.56 5.25
C SER A 826 -18.55 72.35 6.49
N SER A 827 -17.57 73.18 6.86
CA SER A 827 -16.97 74.41 6.30
C SER A 827 -15.55 74.60 6.92
N GLY A 828 -14.70 75.47 6.35
CA GLY A 828 -13.44 75.89 7.00
C GLY A 828 -13.64 76.99 8.06
N THR A 829 -12.68 77.82 8.50
CA THR A 829 -11.25 78.02 8.12
C THR A 829 -10.51 78.83 9.20
N THR A 830 -9.19 78.67 9.37
CA THR A 830 -8.27 79.72 9.93
C THR A 830 -6.82 79.52 9.44
N ARG A 831 -5.91 80.52 9.62
CA ARG A 831 -4.67 80.71 8.83
C ARG A 831 -3.33 80.62 9.61
N LYS A 832 -2.26 80.17 8.92
CA LYS A 832 -0.89 80.75 8.76
C LYS A 832 -0.05 79.74 7.90
N ILE A 833 0.71 80.05 6.83
CA ILE A 833 1.69 81.12 6.48
C ILE A 833 3.01 80.94 7.29
N SER A 834 4.22 80.71 6.72
CA SER A 834 4.71 80.76 5.32
C SER A 834 6.03 79.97 5.06
N ALA A 835 6.52 79.99 3.79
CA ALA A 835 7.92 79.75 3.30
C ALA A 835 8.51 78.30 3.37
N MET A 836 9.17 77.73 2.33
CA MET A 836 10.41 78.10 1.56
C MET A 836 11.71 77.96 2.38
N ILE A 837 12.84 77.37 1.92
CA ILE A 837 13.30 77.08 0.54
C ILE A 837 14.21 75.80 0.46
N ASP A 838 14.38 75.32 -0.78
CA ASP A 838 15.44 74.48 -1.42
C ASP A 838 16.87 74.50 -0.77
N ARG A 839 17.88 73.63 -1.02
CA ARG A 839 18.25 72.82 -2.21
C ARG A 839 19.45 71.88 -1.95
N LYS A 840 19.46 70.66 -2.51
CA LYS A 840 20.67 70.03 -3.13
C LYS A 840 20.33 68.75 -3.92
N LEU A 841 21.21 68.37 -4.86
CA LEU A 841 20.91 67.48 -6.00
C LEU A 841 21.73 66.17 -6.02
N SER A 842 21.13 65.14 -6.62
CA SER A 842 21.74 63.97 -7.30
C SER A 842 22.77 63.12 -6.52
N ILE A 843 22.55 61.81 -6.35
CA ILE A 843 22.99 60.71 -7.26
C ILE A 843 22.40 59.39 -6.67
N PHE A 844 21.87 58.36 -7.38
CA PHE A 844 21.79 58.08 -8.83
C PHE A 844 20.60 57.12 -9.21
N THR A 845 20.81 56.28 -10.22
CA THR A 845 20.03 55.17 -10.83
C THR A 845 19.66 53.98 -9.90
N ARG A 846 18.65 53.12 -10.15
CA ARG A 846 17.52 53.11 -11.14
C ARG A 846 16.42 52.06 -10.77
N LYS A 847 15.19 52.36 -11.20
CA LYS A 847 13.93 51.56 -11.30
C LYS A 847 14.06 50.16 -11.97
N LYS A 848 13.07 49.22 -11.99
CA LYS A 848 11.83 48.89 -11.22
C LYS A 848 11.06 47.71 -11.92
N SER A 849 10.38 46.83 -11.17
CA SER A 849 9.17 46.02 -11.50
C SER A 849 8.83 45.45 -12.93
N THR A 850 8.85 44.10 -13.04
CA THR A 850 7.80 43.18 -13.60
C THR A 850 7.35 43.30 -15.10
N PRO A 851 6.24 42.68 -15.63
CA PRO A 851 6.30 41.70 -16.75
C PRO A 851 5.34 42.05 -17.94
N PRO A 852 4.60 41.12 -18.60
CA PRO A 852 4.94 40.01 -19.55
C PRO A 852 4.47 40.29 -21.02
N SER A 853 4.73 39.39 -22.00
CA SER A 853 3.88 39.15 -23.22
C SER A 853 4.40 38.05 -24.18
N GLU A 854 3.66 37.77 -25.27
CA GLU A 854 3.77 36.62 -26.21
C GLU A 854 4.66 36.86 -27.46
N SER A 855 4.97 35.79 -28.22
CA SER A 855 4.67 35.68 -29.68
C SER A 855 5.26 34.41 -30.36
N GLN A 856 4.92 34.17 -31.63
CA GLN A 856 5.15 32.94 -32.42
C GLN A 856 6.30 33.07 -33.46
N LYS A 857 7.01 31.98 -33.82
CA LYS A 857 6.98 31.34 -35.19
C LYS A 857 8.11 30.33 -35.52
N ASN A 858 7.66 29.24 -36.16
CA ASN A 858 8.22 28.35 -37.20
C ASN A 858 9.69 28.42 -37.67
N GLY A 859 10.27 27.24 -37.92
CA GLY A 859 11.38 26.98 -38.88
C GLY A 859 12.77 26.77 -38.24
N GLY A 860 13.69 25.97 -38.80
CA GLY A 860 13.56 25.04 -39.93
C GLY A 860 14.92 24.66 -40.57
N LEU A 861 15.15 23.36 -40.79
CA LEU A 861 16.29 22.72 -41.49
C LEU A 861 17.71 22.72 -40.84
N THR A 862 18.46 21.70 -41.24
CA THR A 862 19.86 21.30 -40.97
C THR A 862 20.73 21.67 -42.22
N PRO A 863 22.00 21.23 -42.46
CA PRO A 863 22.88 20.30 -41.72
C PRO A 863 24.40 20.69 -41.65
N ASN A 864 25.25 19.74 -41.23
CA ASN A 864 26.70 19.58 -41.54
C ASN A 864 27.70 20.56 -40.84
N SER A 865 28.98 20.20 -40.59
CA SER A 865 29.74 18.93 -40.76
C SER A 865 31.11 18.92 -39.99
N LEU A 866 31.87 17.81 -40.15
CA LEU A 866 33.22 17.47 -39.61
C LEU A 866 33.25 17.00 -38.13
N GLN A 867 33.82 15.83 -37.76
CA GLN A 867 35.13 15.16 -38.04
C GLN A 867 36.28 15.74 -37.17
N LYS A 868 37.27 14.97 -36.66
CA LYS A 868 37.58 13.51 -36.73
C LYS A 868 38.43 13.09 -35.51
N ALA A 869 38.28 11.86 -35.02
CA ALA A 869 39.32 11.10 -34.26
C ALA A 869 38.93 9.62 -34.19
N GLU A 870 39.91 8.71 -34.17
CA GLU A 870 39.72 7.25 -34.31
C GLU A 870 40.49 6.47 -33.22
N ASN A 871 40.18 5.16 -33.12
CA ASN A 871 40.90 4.08 -32.40
C ASN A 871 40.71 3.95 -30.87
N GLY A 872 40.55 2.69 -30.45
CA GLY A 872 40.36 2.24 -29.06
C GLY A 872 39.83 0.80 -29.04
N ASP A 873 40.73 -0.19 -29.01
CA ASP A 873 40.42 -1.60 -29.29
C ASP A 873 39.83 -2.37 -28.08
N CYS A 874 39.26 -3.55 -28.33
CA CYS A 874 38.61 -4.40 -27.33
C CYS A 874 39.58 -5.27 -26.51
N SER A 875 39.34 -5.40 -25.20
CA SER A 875 39.27 -6.72 -24.49
C SER A 875 38.78 -6.60 -23.03
N PRO A 876 38.18 -7.65 -22.44
CA PRO A 876 37.73 -7.72 -21.03
C PRO A 876 38.76 -8.45 -20.11
N ILE A 877 38.33 -8.83 -18.88
CA ILE A 877 39.05 -9.58 -17.82
C ILE A 877 39.96 -8.65 -16.96
N ASN A 878 40.02 -8.70 -15.62
CA ASN A 878 39.47 -9.64 -14.62
C ASN A 878 38.92 -8.97 -13.33
N GLU A 879 38.48 -9.79 -12.37
CA GLU A 879 38.20 -9.45 -10.97
C GLU A 879 39.37 -8.76 -10.23
N VAL A 880 39.13 -7.67 -9.48
CA VAL A 880 39.86 -7.37 -8.21
C VAL A 880 38.94 -6.66 -7.20
N GLN A 881 38.93 -7.23 -5.99
CA GLN A 881 38.25 -6.80 -4.76
C GLN A 881 38.93 -5.59 -4.06
N PHE A 882 38.17 -4.52 -3.75
CA PHE A 882 38.54 -3.49 -2.74
C PHE A 882 37.29 -3.14 -1.91
N ARG A 883 37.18 -3.54 -0.63
CA ARG A 883 37.86 -3.04 0.59
C ARG A 883 37.27 -1.73 1.15
N LEU A 884 36.55 -1.88 2.27
CA LEU A 884 36.35 -0.83 3.28
C LEU A 884 37.70 -0.41 3.90
N PRO A 885 37.87 0.85 4.34
CA PRO A 885 39.09 1.30 4.98
C PRO A 885 39.24 0.76 6.42
N LEU A 886 40.43 0.25 6.73
CA LEU A 886 40.87 -0.12 8.08
C LEU A 886 41.70 1.01 8.70
N ASN A 887 41.50 1.25 10.01
CA ASN A 887 42.55 1.51 11.03
C ASN A 887 41.90 1.97 12.34
N ASP A 888 42.40 1.63 13.54
CA ASP A 888 43.42 0.64 13.95
C ASP A 888 43.26 0.37 15.47
N ARG A 889 44.01 -0.60 16.01
CA ARG A 889 44.30 -0.91 17.43
C ARG A 889 43.29 -1.87 18.11
N ARG A 890 43.65 -3.15 18.35
CA ARG A 890 44.63 -3.74 19.32
C ARG A 890 43.92 -4.09 20.66
N VAL A 891 44.16 -5.24 21.32
CA VAL A 891 45.00 -6.41 20.98
C VAL A 891 44.58 -7.67 21.78
N SER A 892 44.98 -8.87 21.31
CA SER A 892 45.09 -10.18 22.00
C SER A 892 43.93 -10.76 22.85
N SER A 893 43.33 -11.83 22.33
CA SER A 893 43.00 -13.07 23.08
C SER A 893 44.31 -13.78 23.55
N PRO A 894 44.33 -14.77 24.49
CA PRO A 894 43.39 -15.91 24.66
C PRO A 894 43.11 -16.24 26.17
N SER A 895 42.66 -17.41 26.66
CA SER A 895 42.39 -18.76 26.09
C SER A 895 41.33 -19.57 26.88
N SER A 896 40.85 -20.67 26.26
CA SER A 896 40.53 -22.01 26.84
C SER A 896 39.60 -22.19 28.07
N GLU A 897 38.49 -22.94 27.84
CA GLU A 897 37.95 -24.10 28.63
C GLU A 897 37.72 -23.98 30.17
N ALA A 898 36.65 -24.48 30.83
CA ALA A 898 35.93 -25.74 30.64
C ALA A 898 34.65 -25.91 31.53
N ARG A 899 33.64 -26.62 31.00
CA ARG A 899 32.76 -27.65 31.65
C ARG A 899 31.89 -27.37 32.92
N LYS A 900 30.57 -27.43 32.68
CA LYS A 900 29.54 -28.30 33.31
C LYS A 900 29.37 -28.35 34.86
N LYS A 901 28.17 -27.97 35.36
CA LYS A 901 27.06 -28.92 35.67
C LYS A 901 25.74 -28.21 36.10
N ASN A 902 24.62 -28.89 35.78
CA ASN A 902 23.39 -29.22 36.55
C ASN A 902 23.18 -28.56 37.95
N SER A 903 21.95 -28.36 38.48
CA SER A 903 20.61 -28.94 38.18
C SER A 903 19.46 -28.04 38.70
N ASN A 904 18.20 -28.46 38.43
CA ASN A 904 16.92 -28.46 39.19
C ASN A 904 16.85 -27.71 40.56
N GLU A 905 15.70 -27.27 41.13
CA GLU A 905 14.29 -27.73 41.01
C GLU A 905 13.32 -26.68 41.64
N GLU A 906 12.05 -26.65 41.18
CA GLU A 906 10.76 -26.30 41.87
C GLU A 906 10.53 -25.04 42.78
N ASP A 907 9.23 -24.73 42.99
CA ASP A 907 8.61 -23.63 43.79
C ASP A 907 8.50 -23.97 45.31
N PRO A 908 7.65 -23.39 46.22
CA PRO A 908 6.75 -22.22 46.15
C PRO A 908 6.66 -21.29 47.42
N GLU A 909 5.73 -20.32 47.34
CA GLU A 909 4.87 -19.76 48.41
C GLU A 909 5.33 -18.82 49.57
N ASN A 910 4.47 -17.80 49.80
CA ASN A 910 3.98 -17.18 51.06
C ASN A 910 4.91 -16.81 52.26
N GLY A 911 4.69 -15.61 52.82
CA GLY A 911 5.13 -15.28 54.19
C GLY A 911 5.17 -13.78 54.58
N ALA A 912 4.09 -13.24 55.16
CA ALA A 912 4.04 -11.83 55.61
C ALA A 912 4.64 -11.59 57.03
N LYS A 913 5.14 -10.37 57.30
CA LYS A 913 5.47 -9.89 58.66
C LYS A 913 4.93 -8.48 58.95
N LYS A 914 4.53 -8.26 60.21
CA LYS A 914 3.79 -7.07 60.70
C LYS A 914 4.63 -6.12 61.56
N SER A 915 4.01 -4.95 61.81
CA SER A 915 4.11 -4.06 63.00
C SER A 915 5.30 -3.08 63.05
N LEU A 916 5.25 -1.96 63.78
CA LEU A 916 4.21 -1.38 64.68
C LEU A 916 3.57 -0.09 64.05
N SER A 917 2.41 0.48 64.43
CA SER A 917 1.55 0.52 65.64
C SER A 917 1.95 1.51 66.77
N LEU A 918 1.23 2.64 66.87
CA LEU A 918 0.52 3.19 68.06
C LEU A 918 -0.11 4.56 67.65
N LYS A 919 -1.45 4.72 67.60
CA LYS A 919 -2.38 5.23 68.65
C LYS A 919 -2.17 6.72 69.02
N ASN A 920 -3.20 7.58 69.18
CA ASN A 920 -4.57 7.36 69.68
C ASN A 920 -5.58 8.47 69.25
N ARG A 921 -6.87 8.11 69.02
CA ARG A 921 -8.17 8.75 69.47
C ARG A 921 -8.42 10.28 69.25
N LYS A 922 -9.65 10.82 69.06
CA LYS A 922 -11.07 10.33 68.99
C LYS A 922 -12.00 11.48 68.45
N LEU A 923 -13.19 11.13 67.92
CA LEU A 923 -14.57 11.74 68.04
C LEU A 923 -14.76 13.29 68.27
N SER A 924 -15.82 14.01 67.84
CA SER A 924 -17.03 13.79 66.99
C SER A 924 -17.99 15.03 67.00
N PHE A 925 -19.01 15.09 66.10
CA PHE A 925 -20.23 15.97 66.10
C PHE A 925 -20.11 17.49 65.81
N GLY A 926 -21.20 18.10 65.29
CA GLY A 926 -21.64 19.45 65.72
C GLY A 926 -22.07 20.51 64.69
N MET A 927 -23.38 20.56 64.39
CA MET A 927 -24.18 21.56 63.63
C MET A 927 -23.90 23.10 63.74
N VAL A 928 -24.14 23.81 62.60
CA VAL A 928 -24.94 25.07 62.41
C VAL A 928 -24.44 26.47 62.87
N SER A 929 -24.18 27.35 61.87
CA SER A 929 -24.59 28.78 61.66
C SER A 929 -24.72 29.80 62.82
N PHE A 930 -24.18 31.03 62.66
CA PHE A 930 -24.99 32.26 62.43
C PHE A 930 -24.17 33.52 61.98
N LYS A 931 -24.81 34.70 61.93
CA LYS A 931 -24.58 35.82 60.99
C LYS A 931 -23.79 37.06 61.49
N SER A 932 -23.07 37.68 60.53
CA SER A 932 -23.04 39.15 60.21
C SER A 932 -22.32 40.17 61.10
N GLY A 933 -21.51 41.03 60.44
CA GLY A 933 -20.98 42.33 60.91
C GLY A 933 -20.66 43.23 59.70
N SER A 934 -20.51 44.56 59.90
CA SER A 934 -20.40 45.56 58.81
C SER A 934 -19.15 46.44 58.93
N GLY A 935 -18.69 46.99 57.80
CA GLY A 935 -17.57 47.94 57.70
C GLY A 935 -16.59 47.53 56.60
N GLY A 936 -16.20 48.46 55.71
CA GLY A 936 -15.37 48.14 54.55
C GLY A 936 -14.21 49.11 54.34
N SER A 937 -13.03 48.56 54.08
CA SER A 937 -11.90 49.19 53.38
C SER A 937 -10.83 48.14 53.06
N VAL A 938 -10.18 48.25 51.89
CA VAL A 938 -8.78 47.86 51.60
C VAL A 938 -8.31 46.39 51.82
N GLU A 939 -7.75 45.81 50.74
CA GLU A 939 -6.73 44.73 50.68
C GLU A 939 -7.04 43.29 51.15
N THR A 940 -6.18 42.37 50.66
CA THR A 940 -5.81 41.03 51.18
C THR A 940 -6.89 40.15 51.86
N ILE A 941 -7.30 38.98 51.31
CA ILE A 941 -6.60 38.19 50.28
C ILE A 941 -5.33 37.61 50.91
N ALA A 942 -5.50 36.59 51.74
CA ALA A 942 -4.51 36.08 52.65
C ALA A 942 -4.52 34.54 52.65
N GLN A 943 -3.77 33.89 51.75
CA GLN A 943 -3.34 32.48 51.89
C GLN A 943 -2.46 32.36 53.15
N ASN A 944 -3.05 32.38 54.34
CA ASN A 944 -2.36 32.72 55.59
C ASN A 944 -1.48 33.99 55.45
N ASN A 945 -1.96 34.99 54.69
CA ASN A 945 -1.34 36.27 54.27
C ASN A 945 -0.70 36.43 52.87
N THR A 946 -1.08 35.69 51.81
CA THR A 946 -0.87 36.14 50.41
C THR A 946 -2.11 36.16 49.49
N GLN A 947 -2.30 37.25 48.73
CA GLN A 947 -3.33 37.40 47.68
C GLN A 947 -2.71 37.07 46.32
N ILE A 948 -3.36 36.25 45.50
CA ILE A 948 -2.98 36.14 44.08
C ILE A 948 -3.71 37.25 43.31
N TYR A 949 -3.02 38.40 43.19
CA TYR A 949 -3.48 39.54 42.41
C TYR A 949 -3.49 39.23 40.91
N THR A 950 -4.66 39.09 40.30
CA THR A 950 -4.81 39.19 38.84
C THR A 950 -4.78 40.66 38.43
N LYS A 951 -3.67 41.14 37.86
CA LYS A 951 -3.67 42.45 37.20
C LYS A 951 -4.59 42.41 35.98
N THR A 952 -5.71 43.09 36.09
CA THR A 952 -6.58 43.45 34.97
C THR A 952 -5.99 44.65 34.23
N ALA A 953 -6.07 44.64 32.91
CA ALA A 953 -5.72 45.77 32.06
C ALA A 953 -6.80 45.98 31.01
N ILE A 954 -7.11 47.23 30.67
CA ILE A 954 -8.07 47.56 29.60
C ILE A 954 -7.28 47.73 28.30
N PHE A 955 -7.62 46.96 27.28
CA PHE A 955 -7.10 47.14 25.93
C PHE A 955 -8.27 47.29 24.96
N LYS A 956 -8.32 48.44 24.26
CA LYS A 956 -9.40 48.81 23.32
C LYS A 956 -10.84 48.62 23.89
N GLY A 957 -11.02 48.94 25.17
CA GLY A 957 -12.34 48.97 25.82
C GLY A 957 -12.78 47.65 26.49
N VAL A 958 -12.01 46.57 26.38
CA VAL A 958 -12.31 45.30 27.09
C VAL A 958 -11.27 45.05 28.19
N VAL A 959 -11.74 44.56 29.34
CA VAL A 959 -10.88 44.14 30.47
C VAL A 959 -10.28 42.77 30.17
N VAL A 960 -8.95 42.65 30.25
CA VAL A 960 -8.21 41.40 30.02
C VAL A 960 -7.40 41.05 31.27
N ALA A 961 -7.40 39.77 31.66
CA ALA A 961 -6.66 39.27 32.82
C ALA A 961 -5.27 38.74 32.41
N ILE A 962 -4.22 39.22 33.06
CA ILE A 962 -2.84 38.82 32.75
C ILE A 962 -2.42 37.66 33.66
N LYS A 963 -2.20 36.47 33.10
CA LYS A 963 -1.66 35.30 33.79
C LYS A 963 -0.19 35.09 33.44
N LYS A 964 0.69 35.14 34.45
CA LYS A 964 2.13 34.85 34.30
C LYS A 964 2.38 33.36 34.58
N LEU A 965 3.09 32.68 33.69
CA LEU A 965 3.50 31.28 33.89
C LEU A 965 4.87 31.23 34.60
N ASN A 966 4.96 30.47 35.69
CA ASN A 966 6.25 30.08 36.27
C ASN A 966 6.73 28.80 35.58
N ILE A 967 7.96 28.81 35.07
CA ILE A 967 8.63 27.64 34.47
C ILE A 967 9.79 27.28 35.39
N ASP A 968 9.88 26.01 35.78
CA ASP A 968 10.89 25.50 36.71
C ASP A 968 12.28 25.43 36.04
N PRO A 969 13.28 26.22 36.51
CA PRO A 969 14.58 26.34 35.85
C PRO A 969 15.45 25.07 35.90
N LYS A 970 15.07 24.04 36.66
CA LYS A 970 15.79 22.75 36.65
C LYS A 970 15.39 21.81 35.52
N LYS A 971 14.29 22.05 34.80
CA LYS A 971 13.78 21.15 33.74
C LYS A 971 13.99 21.65 32.31
N TYR A 972 14.36 22.92 32.12
CA TYR A 972 14.69 23.51 30.83
C TYR A 972 15.90 24.45 30.96
N PRO A 973 17.09 24.10 30.45
CA PRO A 973 18.20 25.04 30.39
C PRO A 973 17.87 26.17 29.42
N ARG A 974 18.15 27.42 29.80
CA ARG A 974 17.99 28.57 28.89
C ARG A 974 19.09 28.57 27.85
N LEU A 975 18.70 28.57 26.58
CA LEU A 975 19.58 28.92 25.48
C LEU A 975 19.42 30.42 25.19
N ASP A 976 20.26 31.25 25.80
CA ASP A 976 20.19 32.70 25.64
C ASP A 976 20.73 33.12 24.25
N LEU A 977 19.84 33.12 23.25
CA LEU A 977 20.14 33.60 21.90
C LEU A 977 20.29 35.13 21.88
N SER A 978 21.38 35.60 21.28
CA SER A 978 21.68 37.03 21.16
C SER A 978 20.71 37.76 20.22
N ARG A 979 20.60 39.09 20.40
CA ARG A 979 19.80 39.95 19.53
C ARG A 979 20.26 39.95 18.05
N ALA A 980 21.49 39.52 17.77
CA ALA A 980 21.96 39.29 16.41
C ALA A 980 21.33 38.02 15.81
N GLN A 981 21.46 36.88 16.48
CA GLN A 981 20.90 35.59 16.05
C GLN A 981 19.37 35.66 15.85
N LEU A 982 18.65 36.39 16.72
CA LEU A 982 17.21 36.62 16.59
C LEU A 982 16.79 37.52 15.41
N MET A 983 17.71 38.30 14.85
CA MET A 983 17.48 39.10 13.64
C MET A 983 17.86 38.33 12.37
N GLU A 984 18.77 37.36 12.50
CA GLU A 984 19.19 36.45 11.42
C GLU A 984 18.15 35.35 11.18
N LEU A 985 17.57 34.78 12.25
CA LEU A 985 16.41 33.85 12.18
C LEU A 985 15.09 34.47 11.68
N LYS A 986 15.10 35.77 11.37
CA LYS A 986 13.96 36.54 10.84
C LYS A 986 14.18 36.98 9.37
N ARG A 987 15.34 36.70 8.79
CA ARG A 987 15.74 37.08 7.43
C ARG A 987 15.56 35.91 6.46
#